data_AF-A0A9N9Y068-F1
#
_entry.id   AF-A0A9N9Y068-F1
#
_cell.length_a   1.000
_cell.length_b   1.000
_cell.length_c   1.000
_cell.angle_alpha   90.00
_cell.angle_beta   90.00
_cell.angle_gamma   90.00
#
_symmetry.space_group_name_H-M   'P 1'
#
loop_
_entity.id
_entity.type
_entity.pdbx_description
1 polymer ?
#
loop_
_entity_poly.entity_id
_entity_poly.type
_entity_poly.pdbx_seq_one_letter_code
_entity_poly.pdbx_strand_id
1 'polypeptide(L)'
;MADRNLYTTYKRDTKYLVYWMIHASNHILRGLEKPEHDSLSLNTTGQTTVSGLVAMSKLIAAHVIPVPSIIQRLLKSIIDARSQVHSLFEKLAGDDPDPELARSNASHKHFIDALKEAFDALGGSTWTSSQSGTPDEEADLDEFILSNKFSALGVTTGQAEESESDAEDSEPEIHNAPRRRQAPRAGKGKKGKGKKKGRSKKASGRAKSTLREADLDDVPLESFRIIEDFNEGQKEGPGIMTDYLVAVYDVFREIIAVRSYTQDLWWEVAYDDLNSAVAAAVSSMAITAVRKMATQIFVDFPGNDSFDAILQTITRGNPEKLKKNFAISLLTAADDNADVRKVRESYVDIEEQFLMYVYKDFCDFITDFRLNRTGKPTKRMQTELANWDPKFNLERATLEDRIKWRRSYTINWLYDLVNLFSSIVVQRITVKGEKHDLATVDWSTSGPWHQHRRLFGLNEFAGFVTSLAFQNPSADLKSKIQPHHVFQLQCIVDSMTVSRGWRVNCLYGHIITAPPPKFFPRRDVDLFLDRHNKTQAGFLQGEFVLRQLLERDAASRGKPNLHEAALTVLEAIRVDFIDWLGETKYKYGLNTIPPSRFTSTNANGLYEYSPFLCGAGLLEGLELAYLIGVYIWDTAPELAMVIHLHNMLEKKGFLKNPVGLWSSIAGLFASSLFANTKTLPTSNFAQAFLDHAQKRDIRARARNKGAADLVGALNPQANMFFKTKPHTQILREAGWDPERVPDSDVLFPSILAAQRLSQLKRLRDPVTGKMKVEETELVRRAKKYGMSEDEITALASSVDTLASMHAWDDLKTQQVERYMDTAPEMAGLTTSYPRNKKDVTTTDYLEQSKWDIFTAINGNMPVMGLSFLWPTTIVYMFFMTVEEELCKTRNPLYIKSFENAKYSGDKRMALVLGALKEDDEECLRVMARVFDKLRAGFVSHMYWKDVETVEERLERIQKRDDSEVPDCTIM
;
A
#
# COMPACT_ATOMS: atom_id res chain seq x y z
N MET A 1 5.96 -5.19 6.07
CA MET A 1 6.52 -5.67 4.80
C MET A 1 7.99 -5.33 4.73
N ALA A 2 8.73 -6.21 4.07
CA ALA A 2 9.90 -5.84 3.28
C ALA A 2 11.02 -5.11 4.04
N ASP A 3 11.28 -5.48 5.30
CA ASP A 3 12.47 -4.97 6.00
C ASP A 3 13.79 -5.56 5.44
N ARG A 4 13.68 -6.37 4.38
CA ARG A 4 14.79 -7.05 3.71
C ARG A 4 14.67 -6.92 2.20
N ASN A 5 14.74 -5.70 1.67
CA ASN A 5 15.18 -5.54 0.28
C ASN A 5 16.68 -5.90 0.21
N LEU A 6 17.22 -6.18 -0.98
CA LEU A 6 18.59 -6.70 -1.11
C LEU A 6 19.58 -5.72 -0.47
N TYR A 7 19.39 -4.42 -0.68
CA TYR A 7 20.27 -3.39 -0.14
C TYR A 7 20.19 -3.28 1.39
N THR A 8 18.98 -3.25 1.98
CA THR A 8 18.80 -3.16 3.43
C THR A 8 19.30 -4.42 4.13
N THR A 9 19.08 -5.59 3.54
CA THR A 9 19.61 -6.87 4.03
C THR A 9 21.12 -6.87 3.98
N TYR A 10 21.71 -6.53 2.82
CA TYR A 10 23.15 -6.41 2.65
C TYR A 10 23.76 -5.46 3.69
N LYS A 11 23.18 -4.27 3.88
CA LYS A 11 23.67 -3.27 4.84
C LYS A 11 23.55 -3.77 6.28
N ARG A 12 22.42 -4.37 6.62
CA ARG A 12 22.16 -4.91 7.96
C ARG A 12 23.11 -6.07 8.28
N ASP A 13 23.25 -7.01 7.36
CA ASP A 13 24.12 -8.17 7.52
C ASP A 13 25.58 -7.72 7.64
N THR A 14 25.99 -6.74 6.84
CA THR A 14 27.32 -6.10 6.94
C THR A 14 27.55 -5.48 8.31
N LYS A 15 26.58 -4.72 8.85
CA LYS A 15 26.69 -4.12 10.19
C LYS A 15 26.85 -5.18 11.28
N TYR A 16 26.02 -6.22 11.26
CA TYR A 16 26.08 -7.29 12.27
C TYR A 16 27.35 -8.13 12.18
N LEU A 17 27.81 -8.43 10.96
CA LEU A 17 29.09 -9.10 10.74
C LEU A 17 30.23 -8.27 11.32
N VAL A 18 30.34 -6.99 10.94
CA VAL A 18 31.43 -6.11 11.37
C VAL A 18 31.40 -5.89 12.88
N TYR A 19 30.20 -5.75 13.46
CA TYR A 19 30.01 -5.68 14.91
C TYR A 19 30.61 -6.92 15.60
N TRP A 20 30.19 -8.13 15.21
CA TRP A 20 30.69 -9.36 15.82
C TRP A 20 32.20 -9.52 15.64
N MET A 21 32.72 -9.27 14.43
CA MET A 21 34.14 -9.44 14.12
C MET A 21 35.03 -8.49 14.91
N ILE A 22 34.63 -7.24 15.07
CA ILE A 22 35.39 -6.26 15.84
C ILE A 22 35.37 -6.62 17.34
N HIS A 23 34.20 -7.00 17.88
CA HIS A 23 34.13 -7.37 19.29
C HIS A 23 34.92 -8.66 19.60
N ALA A 24 34.82 -9.69 18.73
CA ALA A 24 35.55 -10.94 18.89
C ALA A 24 37.07 -10.72 18.77
N SER A 25 37.54 -9.97 17.77
CA SER A 25 38.96 -9.67 17.60
C SER A 25 39.51 -8.80 18.74
N ASN A 26 38.80 -7.76 19.17
CA ASN A 26 39.20 -6.93 20.30
C ASN A 26 39.29 -7.74 21.61
N HIS A 27 38.38 -8.69 21.83
CA HIS A 27 38.43 -9.58 22.98
C HIS A 27 39.70 -10.45 22.97
N ILE A 28 40.04 -11.05 21.82
CA ILE A 28 41.26 -11.84 21.66
C ILE A 28 42.50 -10.96 21.90
N LEU A 29 42.55 -9.77 21.29
CA LEU A 29 43.68 -8.84 21.42
C LEU A 29 43.88 -8.33 22.86
N ARG A 30 42.80 -8.14 23.64
CA ARG A 30 42.89 -7.79 25.07
C ARG A 30 43.44 -8.93 25.93
N GLY A 31 43.30 -10.18 25.48
CA GLY A 31 43.78 -11.37 26.20
C GLY A 31 45.23 -11.77 25.88
N LEU A 32 45.88 -11.15 24.90
CA LEU A 32 47.26 -11.47 24.50
C LEU A 32 48.27 -10.57 25.23
N GLU A 33 49.14 -11.15 26.08
CA GLU A 33 50.19 -10.41 26.81
C GLU A 33 51.30 -9.84 25.89
N LYS A 34 51.41 -10.35 24.66
CA LYS A 34 52.17 -9.77 23.54
C LYS A 34 51.49 -10.13 22.22
N PRO A 35 51.13 -9.17 21.35
CA PRO A 35 50.60 -9.49 20.03
C PRO A 35 51.73 -10.02 19.14
N GLU A 36 51.70 -11.30 18.77
CA GLU A 36 52.60 -11.87 17.73
C GLU A 36 52.18 -11.46 16.31
N HIS A 37 51.04 -10.79 16.15
CA HIS A 37 50.56 -10.23 14.88
C HIS A 37 50.71 -8.71 14.87
N ASP A 38 51.80 -8.21 14.28
CA ASP A 38 52.14 -6.78 14.12
C ASP A 38 51.12 -5.92 13.34
N SER A 39 49.99 -6.48 12.86
CA SER A 39 49.09 -5.79 11.92
C SER A 39 47.70 -5.41 12.47
N LEU A 40 47.32 -5.81 13.69
CA LEU A 40 45.98 -5.53 14.25
C LEU A 40 46.06 -4.85 15.62
N SER A 41 45.59 -3.60 15.69
CA SER A 41 45.37 -2.86 16.94
C SER A 41 43.92 -2.96 17.39
N LEU A 42 43.64 -2.69 18.67
CA LEU A 42 42.28 -2.54 19.18
C LEU A 42 41.50 -1.53 18.32
N ASN A 43 40.45 -2.00 17.66
CA ASN A 43 39.56 -1.13 16.91
C ASN A 43 38.71 -0.37 17.91
N THR A 44 38.65 0.97 17.84
CA THR A 44 37.82 1.82 18.71
C THR A 44 36.75 2.62 17.95
N THR A 45 36.69 2.45 16.64
CA THR A 45 35.90 3.31 15.74
C THR A 45 34.68 2.59 15.14
N GLY A 46 34.62 1.27 15.27
CA GLY A 46 33.61 0.42 14.62
C GLY A 46 33.86 0.21 13.12
N GLN A 47 34.91 0.80 12.55
CA GLN A 47 35.17 0.77 11.11
C GLN A 47 36.36 -0.13 10.80
N THR A 48 36.25 -0.99 9.80
CA THR A 48 37.35 -1.85 9.33
C THR A 48 37.53 -1.71 7.84
N THR A 49 38.73 -2.01 7.33
CA THR A 49 38.92 -2.22 5.89
C THR A 49 38.66 -3.67 5.49
N VAL A 50 38.64 -3.95 4.18
CA VAL A 50 38.49 -5.31 3.65
C VAL A 50 39.69 -6.17 4.04
N SER A 51 40.91 -5.63 3.92
CA SER A 51 42.13 -6.24 4.42
C SER A 51 42.08 -6.48 5.94
N GLY A 52 41.56 -5.52 6.71
CA GLY A 52 41.34 -5.65 8.15
C GLY A 52 40.34 -6.77 8.50
N LEU A 53 39.30 -6.96 7.68
CA LEU A 53 38.31 -8.02 7.84
C LEU A 53 38.95 -9.41 7.69
N VAL A 54 39.78 -9.61 6.67
CA VAL A 54 40.52 -10.87 6.47
C VAL A 54 41.47 -11.14 7.64
N ALA A 55 42.20 -10.11 8.09
CA ALA A 55 43.11 -10.24 9.22
C ALA A 55 42.37 -10.63 10.52
N MET A 56 41.23 -9.99 10.81
CA MET A 56 40.38 -10.35 11.95
C MET A 56 39.84 -11.78 11.83
N SER A 57 39.45 -12.21 10.63
CA SER A 57 38.94 -13.56 10.37
C SER A 57 39.99 -14.63 10.69
N LYS A 58 41.24 -14.42 10.26
CA LYS A 58 42.37 -15.32 10.56
C LYS A 58 42.68 -15.36 12.06
N LEU A 59 42.65 -14.21 12.74
CA LEU A 59 42.87 -14.13 14.18
C LEU A 59 41.77 -14.90 14.95
N ILE A 60 40.51 -14.70 14.57
CA ILE A 60 39.36 -15.37 15.18
C ILE A 60 39.43 -16.88 14.94
N ALA A 61 39.70 -17.30 13.70
CA ALA A 61 39.82 -18.72 13.35
C ALA A 61 40.89 -19.45 14.18
N ALA A 62 41.98 -18.76 14.55
CA ALA A 62 43.04 -19.34 15.38
C ALA A 62 42.66 -19.48 16.87
N HIS A 63 41.66 -18.73 17.37
CA HIS A 63 41.36 -18.64 18.82
C HIS A 63 39.91 -18.98 19.19
N VAL A 64 38.99 -19.02 18.23
CA VAL A 64 37.55 -19.23 18.44
C VAL A 64 37.07 -20.35 17.53
N ILE A 65 36.88 -21.54 18.10
CA ILE A 65 36.33 -22.72 17.43
C ILE A 65 35.31 -23.37 18.37
N PRO A 66 34.07 -23.65 17.93
CA PRO A 66 33.51 -23.44 16.59
C PRO A 66 32.97 -22.01 16.36
N VAL A 67 33.08 -21.53 15.11
CA VAL A 67 32.45 -20.27 14.68
C VAL A 67 30.92 -20.47 14.59
N PRO A 68 30.11 -19.56 15.14
CA PRO A 68 28.65 -19.66 15.06
C PRO A 68 28.12 -19.66 13.61
N SER A 69 27.23 -20.60 13.28
CA SER A 69 26.65 -20.77 11.93
C SER A 69 25.95 -19.50 11.41
N ILE A 70 25.38 -18.70 12.31
CA ILE A 70 24.78 -17.40 12.00
C ILE A 70 25.77 -16.42 11.35
N ILE A 71 27.04 -16.42 11.76
CA ILE A 71 28.09 -15.56 11.19
C ILE A 71 28.46 -16.03 9.78
N GLN A 72 28.56 -17.34 9.59
CA GLN A 72 28.81 -17.93 8.27
C GLN A 72 27.65 -17.62 7.30
N ARG A 73 26.41 -17.68 7.77
CA ARG A 73 25.21 -17.26 7.02
C ARG A 73 25.23 -15.77 6.65
N LEU A 74 25.58 -14.88 7.59
CA LEU A 74 25.70 -13.44 7.32
C LEU A 74 26.76 -13.14 6.26
N LEU A 75 27.94 -13.76 6.37
CA LEU A 75 29.05 -13.54 5.45
C LEU A 75 28.73 -14.08 4.05
N LYS A 76 28.07 -15.24 3.96
CA LYS A 76 27.57 -15.80 2.70
C LYS A 76 26.52 -14.90 2.04
N SER A 77 25.56 -14.38 2.81
CA SER A 77 24.55 -13.41 2.33
C SER A 77 25.20 -12.17 1.70
N ILE A 78 26.22 -11.59 2.35
CA ILE A 78 26.95 -10.42 1.84
C ILE A 78 27.71 -10.75 0.55
N ILE A 79 28.39 -11.90 0.50
CA ILE A 79 29.11 -12.37 -0.70
C ILE A 79 28.14 -12.53 -1.87
N ASP A 80 26.99 -13.15 -1.64
CA ASP A 80 25.98 -13.40 -2.68
C ASP A 80 25.42 -12.08 -3.23
N ALA A 81 25.04 -11.14 -2.36
CA ALA A 81 24.52 -9.83 -2.77
C ALA A 81 25.52 -9.05 -3.63
N ARG A 82 26.80 -9.01 -3.24
CA ARG A 82 27.84 -8.33 -4.03
C ARG A 82 28.19 -9.07 -5.31
N SER A 83 28.21 -10.40 -5.28
CA SER A 83 28.47 -11.22 -6.48
C SER A 83 27.41 -11.05 -7.55
N GLN A 84 26.13 -10.97 -7.16
CA GLN A 84 25.02 -10.67 -8.08
C GLN A 84 25.27 -9.34 -8.81
N VAL A 85 25.56 -8.28 -8.05
CA VAL A 85 25.77 -6.93 -8.60
C VAL A 85 27.05 -6.85 -9.44
N HIS A 86 28.16 -7.46 -9.00
CA HIS A 86 29.39 -7.55 -9.79
C HIS A 86 29.15 -8.24 -11.14
N SER A 87 28.47 -9.40 -11.14
CA SER A 87 28.21 -10.15 -12.37
C SER A 87 27.43 -9.32 -13.40
N LEU A 88 26.50 -8.50 -12.93
CA LEU A 88 25.78 -7.55 -13.77
C LEU A 88 26.75 -6.52 -14.36
N PHE A 89 27.51 -5.82 -13.54
CA PHE A 89 28.38 -4.74 -14.01
C PHE A 89 29.58 -5.21 -14.86
N GLU A 90 29.99 -6.46 -14.70
CA GLU A 90 30.94 -7.14 -15.59
C GLU A 90 30.33 -7.33 -16.99
N LYS A 91 29.09 -7.82 -17.09
CA LYS A 91 28.37 -7.89 -18.38
C LYS A 91 28.17 -6.51 -19.01
N LEU A 92 27.91 -5.49 -18.20
CA LEU A 92 27.76 -4.11 -18.69
C LEU A 92 29.07 -3.51 -19.24
N ALA A 93 30.23 -4.09 -18.90
CA ALA A 93 31.52 -3.63 -19.37
C ALA A 93 31.85 -4.06 -20.80
N GLY A 94 31.29 -5.19 -21.25
CA GLY A 94 31.53 -5.73 -22.59
C GLY A 94 33.02 -5.95 -22.89
N ASP A 95 33.36 -6.06 -24.18
CA ASP A 95 34.72 -6.34 -24.65
C ASP A 95 35.67 -5.12 -24.65
N ASP A 96 35.14 -3.89 -24.56
CA ASP A 96 35.91 -2.63 -24.54
C ASP A 96 35.49 -1.76 -23.35
N PRO A 97 35.96 -2.11 -22.13
CA PRO A 97 35.57 -1.41 -20.92
C PRO A 97 36.25 -0.05 -20.81
N ASP A 98 35.48 0.97 -20.44
CA ASP A 98 36.02 2.27 -20.01
C ASP A 98 37.10 2.05 -18.92
N PRO A 99 38.27 2.72 -18.97
CA PRO A 99 39.30 2.60 -17.94
C PRO A 99 38.81 2.83 -16.50
N GLU A 100 37.82 3.69 -16.28
CA GLU A 100 37.22 3.90 -14.97
C GLU A 100 36.34 2.71 -14.53
N LEU A 101 35.67 2.08 -15.50
CA LEU A 101 34.86 0.89 -15.30
C LEU A 101 35.72 -0.35 -15.01
N ALA A 102 36.76 -0.59 -15.80
CA ALA A 102 37.67 -1.69 -15.54
C ALA A 102 38.25 -1.59 -14.11
N ARG A 103 38.54 -0.36 -13.66
CA ARG A 103 39.02 -0.09 -12.30
C ARG A 103 37.94 -0.31 -11.23
N SER A 104 36.70 0.12 -11.46
CA SER A 104 35.57 -0.08 -10.55
C SER A 104 35.19 -1.56 -10.40
N ASN A 105 35.08 -2.29 -11.52
CA ASN A 105 34.83 -3.73 -11.51
C ASN A 105 35.98 -4.50 -10.84
N ALA A 106 37.24 -4.12 -11.09
CA ALA A 106 38.38 -4.72 -10.40
C ALA A 106 38.35 -4.47 -8.89
N SER A 107 37.95 -3.27 -8.44
CA SER A 107 37.78 -2.96 -7.01
C SER A 107 36.67 -3.82 -6.39
N HIS A 108 35.52 -3.94 -7.08
CA HIS A 108 34.40 -4.75 -6.62
C HIS A 108 34.78 -6.24 -6.54
N LYS A 109 35.51 -6.76 -7.54
CA LYS A 109 36.05 -8.13 -7.53
C LYS A 109 37.01 -8.37 -6.36
N HIS A 110 37.97 -7.47 -6.16
CA HIS A 110 38.92 -7.55 -5.04
C HIS A 110 38.18 -7.61 -3.70
N PHE A 111 37.11 -6.85 -3.54
CA PHE A 111 36.30 -6.89 -2.33
C PHE A 111 35.60 -8.25 -2.16
N ILE A 112 34.97 -8.78 -3.21
CA ILE A 112 34.32 -10.10 -3.17
C ILE A 112 35.33 -11.19 -2.83
N ASP A 113 36.52 -11.17 -3.45
CA ASP A 113 37.56 -12.17 -3.23
C ASP A 113 38.06 -12.15 -1.77
N ALA A 114 38.23 -10.97 -1.19
CA ALA A 114 38.61 -10.84 0.22
C ALA A 114 37.48 -11.25 1.20
N LEU A 115 36.21 -11.04 0.85
CA LEU A 115 35.09 -11.59 1.63
C LEU A 115 35.07 -13.12 1.57
N LYS A 116 35.34 -13.71 0.41
CA LYS A 116 35.47 -15.17 0.26
C LYS A 116 36.65 -15.72 1.06
N GLU A 117 37.79 -15.03 1.04
CA GLU A 117 38.94 -15.39 1.88
C GLU A 117 38.60 -15.36 3.38
N ALA A 118 37.88 -14.33 3.83
CA ALA A 118 37.38 -14.25 5.20
C ALA A 118 36.42 -15.41 5.53
N PHE A 119 35.54 -15.77 4.59
CA PHE A 119 34.59 -16.87 4.75
C PHE A 119 35.27 -18.23 4.88
N ASP A 120 36.27 -18.48 4.04
CA ASP A 120 37.06 -19.71 4.10
C ASP A 120 37.91 -19.78 5.36
N ALA A 121 38.52 -18.67 5.79
CA ALA A 121 39.29 -18.60 7.03
C ALA A 121 38.43 -18.97 8.26
N LEU A 122 37.14 -18.59 8.28
CA LEU A 122 36.20 -18.90 9.36
C LEU A 122 35.53 -20.29 9.23
N GLY A 123 36.04 -21.17 8.36
CA GLY A 123 35.53 -22.54 8.18
C GLY A 123 34.24 -22.64 7.36
N GLY A 124 33.93 -21.62 6.55
CA GLY A 124 32.72 -21.58 5.72
C GLY A 124 32.63 -22.74 4.72
N SER A 125 33.74 -23.09 4.06
CA SER A 125 33.81 -24.21 3.11
C SER A 125 33.41 -25.57 3.74
N THR A 126 33.81 -25.81 4.99
CA THR A 126 33.39 -27.02 5.73
C THR A 126 31.92 -26.96 6.16
N TRP A 127 31.42 -25.77 6.51
CA TRP A 127 30.02 -25.58 6.88
C TRP A 127 29.07 -25.83 5.72
N THR A 128 29.35 -25.28 4.53
CA THR A 128 28.54 -25.51 3.32
C THR A 128 28.45 -26.98 2.95
N SER A 129 29.51 -27.76 3.19
CA SER A 129 29.55 -29.21 2.93
C SER A 129 28.73 -30.04 3.93
N SER A 130 28.39 -29.48 5.10
CA SER A 130 27.72 -30.17 6.20
C SER A 130 26.20 -29.93 6.31
N GLN A 131 25.64 -29.02 5.51
CA GLN A 131 24.22 -28.61 5.57
C GLN A 131 23.20 -29.56 4.89
N SER A 132 23.53 -30.85 4.66
CA SER A 132 22.63 -31.79 3.96
C SER A 132 21.47 -32.37 4.79
N GLY A 133 21.11 -31.78 5.93
CA GLY A 133 19.97 -32.26 6.75
C GLY A 133 19.37 -31.20 7.68
N THR A 134 18.04 -31.05 7.58
CA THR A 134 17.06 -30.34 8.44
C THR A 134 17.41 -28.96 9.02
N PRO A 135 16.60 -27.91 8.80
CA PRO A 135 16.82 -26.59 9.40
C PRO A 135 16.51 -26.64 10.90
N ASP A 136 17.54 -26.53 11.74
CA ASP A 136 17.37 -26.28 13.18
C ASP A 136 16.61 -24.96 13.40
N GLU A 137 15.69 -24.96 14.36
CA GLU A 137 14.86 -23.82 14.75
C GLU A 137 15.76 -22.61 15.10
N GLU A 138 15.71 -21.58 14.25
CA GLU A 138 16.61 -20.42 14.33
C GLU A 138 16.39 -19.61 15.62
N ALA A 139 17.44 -19.48 16.42
CA ALA A 139 17.57 -18.46 17.46
C ALA A 139 17.48 -17.05 16.83
N ASP A 140 16.77 -16.14 17.49
CA ASP A 140 16.53 -14.78 17.03
C ASP A 140 17.87 -14.04 16.83
N LEU A 141 18.07 -13.40 15.67
CA LEU A 141 19.35 -12.76 15.29
C LEU A 141 19.75 -11.68 16.32
N ASP A 142 18.75 -11.00 16.88
CA ASP A 142 18.91 -10.01 17.95
C ASP A 142 19.21 -10.67 19.30
N GLU A 143 18.65 -11.85 19.59
CA GLU A 143 18.92 -12.62 20.81
C GLU A 143 20.33 -13.21 20.80
N PHE A 144 20.84 -13.65 19.65
CA PHE A 144 22.24 -14.09 19.49
C PHE A 144 23.24 -12.95 19.74
N ILE A 145 22.93 -11.73 19.31
CA ILE A 145 23.81 -10.57 19.50
C ILE A 145 23.72 -10.01 20.93
N LEU A 146 22.51 -9.99 21.51
CA LEU A 146 22.30 -9.62 22.91
C LEU A 146 22.91 -10.64 23.87
N SER A 147 22.86 -11.94 23.57
CA SER A 147 23.53 -12.97 24.37
C SER A 147 25.05 -12.88 24.28
N ASN A 148 25.60 -12.49 23.12
CA ASN A 148 27.05 -12.22 23.00
C ASN A 148 27.53 -11.05 23.88
N LYS A 149 26.67 -10.07 24.21
CA LYS A 149 27.00 -9.04 25.21
C LYS A 149 27.14 -9.61 26.64
N PHE A 150 26.51 -10.75 26.94
CA PHE A 150 26.57 -11.40 28.25
C PHE A 150 27.54 -12.58 28.32
N SER A 151 27.89 -13.20 27.20
CA SER A 151 28.94 -14.25 27.13
C SER A 151 30.35 -13.72 27.43
N ALA A 152 30.55 -12.40 27.41
CA ALA A 152 31.80 -11.73 27.83
C ALA A 152 32.15 -11.91 29.33
N LEU A 153 31.32 -12.65 30.10
CA LEU A 153 31.56 -12.95 31.52
C LEU A 153 31.84 -14.45 31.80
N GLY A 154 31.91 -15.32 30.80
CA GLY A 154 32.09 -16.75 31.04
C GLY A 154 32.90 -17.46 29.97
N VAL A 155 34.22 -17.49 30.12
CA VAL A 155 35.05 -18.56 29.54
C VAL A 155 35.83 -19.24 30.66
N THR A 156 35.53 -20.54 30.76
CA THR A 156 36.28 -21.64 31.38
C THR A 156 37.77 -21.39 31.56
N THR A 157 38.19 -21.26 32.81
CA THR A 157 39.53 -21.63 33.26
C THR A 157 39.53 -23.12 33.61
N GLY A 158 40.44 -23.87 33.01
CA GLY A 158 40.58 -25.31 33.21
C GLY A 158 41.30 -25.66 34.51
N GLN A 159 40.73 -26.68 35.17
CA GLN A 159 41.34 -27.74 35.99
C GLN A 159 42.03 -27.40 37.33
N ALA A 160 41.41 -27.89 38.42
CA ALA A 160 42.00 -28.94 39.26
C ALA A 160 40.89 -29.64 40.08
N GLU A 161 40.95 -30.97 40.13
CA GLU A 161 40.14 -31.85 40.97
C GLU A 161 40.49 -31.67 42.45
N GLU A 162 39.50 -31.68 43.33
CA GLU A 162 39.57 -32.41 44.61
C GLU A 162 38.17 -32.60 45.21
N SER A 163 38.02 -33.72 45.89
CA SER A 163 36.79 -34.42 46.25
C SER A 163 36.30 -34.18 47.69
N GLU A 164 35.02 -34.55 47.90
CA GLU A 164 34.34 -34.96 49.14
C GLU A 164 33.56 -33.96 50.05
N SER A 165 32.24 -34.21 50.05
CA SER A 165 31.30 -34.41 51.18
C SER A 165 30.64 -33.23 51.95
N ASP A 166 29.30 -33.30 51.87
CA ASP A 166 28.23 -33.14 52.88
C ASP A 166 27.81 -31.79 53.52
N ALA A 167 26.49 -31.58 53.36
CA ALA A 167 25.46 -31.17 54.34
C ALA A 167 24.91 -29.72 54.35
N GLU A 168 23.63 -29.67 53.96
CA GLU A 168 22.46 -28.99 54.53
C GLU A 168 22.27 -27.44 54.53
N ASP A 169 21.07 -27.09 54.03
CA ASP A 169 20.16 -25.98 54.34
C ASP A 169 20.55 -24.50 54.16
N SER A 170 19.83 -23.81 53.25
CA SER A 170 18.85 -22.75 53.59
C SER A 170 18.24 -22.08 52.34
N GLU A 171 16.96 -21.76 52.44
CA GLU A 171 16.01 -21.14 51.49
C GLU A 171 16.36 -19.72 50.92
N PRO A 172 15.57 -19.19 49.94
CA PRO A 172 15.99 -18.16 48.99
C PRO A 172 15.59 -16.73 49.36
N GLU A 173 16.34 -15.72 48.89
CA GLU A 173 15.89 -14.32 48.89
C GLU A 173 15.94 -13.63 47.52
N ILE A 174 14.79 -13.00 47.23
CA ILE A 174 14.41 -12.16 46.10
C ILE A 174 15.12 -10.81 46.18
N HIS A 175 15.53 -10.21 45.05
CA HIS A 175 15.54 -8.76 44.72
C HIS A 175 16.28 -8.54 43.38
N ASN A 176 16.05 -7.56 42.51
CA ASN A 176 15.03 -6.54 42.24
C ASN A 176 15.37 -5.97 40.84
N ALA A 177 14.38 -5.74 39.98
CA ALA A 177 14.57 -5.03 38.69
C ALA A 177 14.61 -3.49 38.86
N PRO A 178 15.39 -2.72 38.07
CA PRO A 178 15.35 -1.27 38.10
C PRO A 178 14.40 -0.66 37.05
N ARG A 179 13.76 0.44 37.49
CA ARG A 179 12.66 1.21 36.90
C ARG A 179 13.02 2.06 35.68
N ARG A 180 12.03 2.12 34.77
CA ARG A 180 11.80 3.05 33.64
C ARG A 180 11.87 4.54 34.05
N ARG A 181 12.63 5.35 33.30
CA ARG A 181 12.65 6.83 33.42
C ARG A 181 11.51 7.49 32.64
N GLN A 182 10.81 8.42 33.30
CA GLN A 182 9.73 9.25 32.75
C GLN A 182 10.28 10.50 32.02
N ALA A 183 9.57 10.94 30.98
CA ALA A 183 9.80 12.19 30.26
C ALA A 183 9.21 13.42 31.01
N PRO A 184 9.75 14.65 30.83
CA PRO A 184 9.19 15.85 31.48
C PRO A 184 8.30 16.68 30.55
N ARG A 185 7.25 17.28 31.15
CA ARG A 185 6.35 18.30 30.57
C ARG A 185 6.77 19.73 30.95
N ALA A 186 6.27 20.71 30.18
CA ALA A 186 6.55 22.15 30.23
C ALA A 186 5.89 22.96 31.38
N GLY A 187 6.49 24.12 31.72
CA GLY A 187 5.88 25.15 32.60
C GLY A 187 6.69 26.46 32.73
N LYS A 188 5.99 27.61 32.60
CA LYS A 188 6.40 29.04 32.46
C LYS A 188 7.12 29.70 33.68
N GLY A 189 7.93 30.76 33.43
CA GLY A 189 8.22 31.81 34.46
C GLY A 189 9.32 32.87 34.21
N LYS A 190 8.94 34.02 33.62
CA LYS A 190 9.51 35.41 33.51
C LYS A 190 10.85 35.91 34.17
N LYS A 191 11.55 36.72 33.33
CA LYS A 191 12.17 38.09 33.49
C LYS A 191 13.54 38.30 34.18
N GLY A 192 14.49 38.87 33.42
CA GLY A 192 15.58 39.73 33.91
C GLY A 192 16.53 40.23 32.79
N LYS A 193 16.60 41.55 32.57
CA LYS A 193 17.41 42.27 31.56
C LYS A 193 18.87 42.44 32.00
N GLY A 194 19.82 42.48 31.04
CA GLY A 194 21.14 43.11 31.26
C GLY A 194 22.08 43.02 30.06
N LYS A 195 22.41 44.17 29.45
CA LYS A 195 23.28 44.36 28.27
C LYS A 195 24.76 44.53 28.66
N LYS A 196 25.64 44.26 27.66
CA LYS A 196 26.92 44.92 27.28
C LYS A 196 28.28 44.31 27.71
N LYS A 197 29.02 43.97 26.62
CA LYS A 197 30.42 44.31 26.28
C LYS A 197 31.57 43.79 27.17
N GLY A 198 32.38 42.91 26.56
CA GLY A 198 33.65 43.36 25.97
C GLY A 198 34.96 42.89 26.61
N ARG A 199 35.78 42.26 25.76
CA ARG A 199 37.26 42.28 25.69
C ARG A 199 38.08 41.27 26.52
N SER A 200 38.57 40.27 25.78
CA SER A 200 39.94 39.73 25.72
C SER A 200 40.74 39.51 27.02
N LYS A 201 41.23 38.26 27.18
CA LYS A 201 42.67 38.00 27.40
C LYS A 201 43.05 36.58 26.96
N LYS A 202 44.09 36.52 26.13
CA LYS A 202 44.81 35.31 25.71
C LYS A 202 45.64 34.73 26.87
N ALA A 203 45.79 33.41 26.81
CA ALA A 203 46.95 32.58 27.17
C ALA A 203 47.47 32.60 28.62
N SER A 204 47.34 31.49 29.33
CA SER A 204 48.30 30.37 29.42
C SER A 204 47.69 29.40 30.46
N GLY A 205 47.59 28.09 30.28
CA GLY A 205 48.64 27.14 29.94
C GLY A 205 48.50 26.00 30.95
N ARG A 206 48.02 24.83 30.52
CA ARG A 206 48.43 23.53 31.06
C ARG A 206 47.87 22.40 30.21
N ALA A 207 48.75 21.86 29.38
CA ALA A 207 48.69 20.44 29.09
C ALA A 207 48.94 19.68 30.40
N LYS A 208 48.03 18.77 30.75
CA LYS A 208 48.40 17.40 31.09
C LYS A 208 47.23 16.48 30.75
N SER A 209 47.51 15.67 29.76
CA SER A 209 46.79 14.52 29.25
C SER A 209 46.39 13.52 30.34
N THR A 210 45.13 13.11 30.30
CA THR A 210 44.76 11.70 30.34
C THR A 210 43.57 11.56 29.40
N LEU A 211 43.83 11.13 28.17
CA LEU A 211 42.82 10.63 27.25
C LEU A 211 42.16 9.43 27.94
N ARG A 212 40.85 9.49 28.22
CA ARG A 212 40.07 8.27 28.40
C ARG A 212 39.95 7.65 27.00
N GLU A 213 40.39 6.40 26.86
CA GLU A 213 40.02 5.58 25.71
C GLU A 213 38.49 5.60 25.57
N ALA A 214 37.98 5.89 24.37
CA ALA A 214 36.57 5.73 24.08
C ALA A 214 36.28 4.23 24.09
N ASP A 215 35.35 3.80 24.95
CA ASP A 215 34.95 2.40 25.02
C ASP A 215 34.10 2.04 23.80
N LEU A 216 34.25 0.81 23.29
CA LEU A 216 33.54 0.38 22.07
C LEU A 216 32.01 0.36 22.26
N ASP A 217 31.59 0.22 23.51
CA ASP A 217 30.19 0.16 23.91
C ASP A 217 29.44 1.49 23.71
N ASP A 218 30.17 2.60 23.53
CA ASP A 218 29.62 3.93 23.21
C ASP A 218 29.43 4.15 21.69
N VAL A 219 29.86 3.22 20.84
CA VAL A 219 29.75 3.32 19.37
C VAL A 219 28.38 2.78 18.91
N PRO A 220 27.52 3.59 18.27
CA PRO A 220 26.24 3.11 17.74
C PRO A 220 26.43 2.05 16.65
N LEU A 221 25.51 1.08 16.55
CA LEU A 221 25.55 -0.01 15.56
C LEU A 221 25.62 0.52 14.11
N GLU A 222 25.09 1.71 13.86
CA GLU A 222 25.13 2.40 12.58
C GLU A 222 26.53 2.83 12.14
N SER A 223 27.49 2.89 13.07
CA SER A 223 28.88 3.25 12.79
C SER A 223 29.72 2.07 12.30
N PHE A 224 29.20 0.84 12.41
CA PHE A 224 29.89 -0.38 12.01
C PHE A 224 29.79 -0.62 10.50
N ARG A 225 30.92 -0.47 9.79
CA ARG A 225 30.97 -0.59 8.32
C ARG A 225 32.36 -0.99 7.82
N ILE A 226 32.40 -1.54 6.61
CA ILE A 226 33.63 -1.81 5.87
C ILE A 226 34.00 -0.59 5.02
N ILE A 227 35.25 -0.16 5.07
CA ILE A 227 35.82 0.93 4.27
C ILE A 227 36.75 0.30 3.22
N GLU A 228 36.71 0.77 1.97
CA GLU A 228 37.58 0.22 0.91
C GLU A 228 39.04 0.67 1.06
N ASP A 229 39.99 -0.23 0.75
CA ASP A 229 41.44 -0.09 0.96
C ASP A 229 42.17 0.92 0.03
N PHE A 230 41.45 1.73 -0.77
CA PHE A 230 42.09 2.58 -1.80
C PHE A 230 42.21 4.07 -1.42
N ASN A 231 43.46 4.43 -1.09
CA ASN A 231 44.16 5.72 -1.11
C ASN A 231 43.54 6.98 -0.46
N GLU A 232 44.25 7.43 0.57
CA GLU A 232 44.33 8.81 1.06
C GLU A 232 44.52 9.81 -0.11
N GLY A 233 43.48 10.54 -0.50
CA GLY A 233 43.63 11.64 -1.46
C GLY A 233 42.36 12.18 -2.11
N GLN A 234 41.32 11.35 -2.27
CA GLN A 234 40.00 11.82 -2.73
C GLN A 234 39.01 11.80 -1.56
N LYS A 235 38.44 12.97 -1.24
CA LYS A 235 37.51 13.15 -0.11
C LYS A 235 36.16 12.45 -0.27
N GLU A 236 35.91 11.80 -1.40
CA GLU A 236 34.72 11.00 -1.66
C GLU A 236 35.19 9.73 -2.38
N GLY A 237 35.35 8.63 -1.62
CA GLY A 237 36.00 7.41 -2.09
C GLY A 237 35.09 6.45 -2.86
N PRO A 238 35.66 5.54 -3.68
CA PRO A 238 34.95 4.58 -4.54
C PRO A 238 34.01 3.58 -3.82
N GLY A 239 34.15 3.37 -2.51
CA GLY A 239 33.25 2.48 -1.74
C GLY A 239 31.82 2.98 -1.57
N ILE A 240 31.60 4.30 -1.66
CA ILE A 240 30.23 4.86 -1.73
C ILE A 240 29.59 4.48 -3.08
N MET A 241 30.40 4.34 -4.13
CA MET A 241 29.92 3.97 -5.46
C MET A 241 29.50 2.51 -5.53
N THR A 242 30.22 1.57 -4.91
CA THR A 242 29.84 0.13 -4.93
C THR A 242 28.54 -0.14 -4.19
N ASP A 243 28.35 0.44 -3.00
CA ASP A 243 27.09 0.33 -2.25
C ASP A 243 25.91 1.03 -2.97
N TYR A 244 26.16 2.17 -3.61
CA TYR A 244 25.17 2.87 -4.42
C TYR A 244 24.74 2.05 -5.66
N LEU A 245 25.65 1.29 -6.27
CA LEU A 245 25.32 0.38 -7.37
C LEU A 245 24.39 -0.76 -6.94
N VAL A 246 24.60 -1.33 -5.74
CA VAL A 246 23.70 -2.33 -5.14
C VAL A 246 22.31 -1.73 -4.92
N ALA A 247 22.27 -0.51 -4.36
CA ALA A 247 21.04 0.25 -4.13
C ALA A 247 20.25 0.50 -5.43
N VAL A 248 20.91 1.00 -6.49
CA VAL A 248 20.28 1.27 -7.78
C VAL A 248 19.75 -0.01 -8.43
N TYR A 249 20.51 -1.11 -8.38
CA TYR A 249 20.08 -2.40 -8.90
C TYR A 249 18.81 -2.90 -8.21
N ASP A 250 18.77 -2.84 -6.87
CA ASP A 250 17.62 -3.30 -6.08
C ASP A 250 16.34 -2.51 -6.42
N VAL A 251 16.46 -1.18 -6.60
CA VAL A 251 15.33 -0.32 -7.00
C VAL A 251 14.78 -0.71 -8.36
N PHE A 252 15.62 -0.92 -9.38
CA PHE A 252 15.13 -1.31 -10.71
C PHE A 252 14.55 -2.72 -10.73
N ARG A 253 15.15 -3.64 -9.98
CA ARG A 253 14.62 -5.00 -9.81
C ARG A 253 13.20 -4.98 -9.25
N GLU A 254 12.99 -4.19 -8.19
CA GLU A 254 11.65 -4.03 -7.61
C GLU A 254 10.67 -3.37 -8.58
N ILE A 255 11.08 -2.28 -9.26
CA ILE A 255 10.25 -1.60 -10.24
C ILE A 255 9.78 -2.57 -11.32
N ILE A 256 10.64 -3.44 -11.82
CA ILE A 256 10.30 -4.43 -12.84
C ILE A 256 9.30 -5.45 -12.30
N ALA A 257 9.55 -6.01 -11.11
CA ALA A 257 8.66 -7.00 -10.49
C ALA A 257 7.26 -6.41 -10.25
N VAL A 258 7.20 -5.24 -9.62
CA VAL A 258 5.94 -4.56 -9.31
C VAL A 258 5.24 -4.08 -10.58
N ARG A 259 5.98 -3.61 -11.61
CA ARG A 259 5.38 -3.26 -12.91
C ARG A 259 4.71 -4.47 -13.56
N SER A 260 5.40 -5.61 -13.59
CA SER A 260 4.86 -6.86 -14.17
C SER A 260 3.53 -7.20 -13.51
N TYR A 261 3.51 -7.24 -12.17
CA TYR A 261 2.30 -7.49 -11.40
C TYR A 261 1.19 -6.47 -11.71
N THR A 262 1.49 -5.17 -11.77
CA THR A 262 0.47 -4.16 -12.10
C THR A 262 -0.04 -4.27 -13.55
N GLN A 263 0.80 -4.67 -14.52
CA GLN A 263 0.35 -4.92 -15.89
C GLN A 263 -0.64 -6.08 -15.94
N ASP A 264 -0.34 -7.18 -15.24
CA ASP A 264 -1.23 -8.34 -15.14
C ASP A 264 -2.54 -7.96 -14.42
N LEU A 265 -2.47 -7.12 -13.40
CA LEU A 265 -3.65 -6.60 -12.73
C LEU A 265 -4.56 -5.77 -13.66
N TRP A 266 -3.97 -4.91 -14.52
CA TRP A 266 -4.73 -4.18 -15.53
C TRP A 266 -5.21 -5.07 -16.68
N TRP A 267 -4.54 -6.21 -16.91
CA TRP A 267 -5.01 -7.24 -17.81
C TRP A 267 -6.28 -7.90 -17.24
N GLU A 268 -6.29 -8.28 -15.97
CA GLU A 268 -7.48 -8.81 -15.30
C GLU A 268 -8.68 -7.84 -15.40
N VAL A 269 -8.43 -6.52 -15.32
CA VAL A 269 -9.49 -5.51 -15.49
C VAL A 269 -10.10 -5.55 -16.89
N ALA A 270 -9.24 -5.62 -17.91
CA ALA A 270 -9.66 -5.56 -19.30
C ALA A 270 -10.22 -6.89 -19.83
N TYR A 271 -9.67 -8.02 -19.41
CA TYR A 271 -9.94 -9.35 -19.96
C TYR A 271 -10.71 -10.29 -19.02
N ASP A 272 -10.63 -10.09 -17.70
CA ASP A 272 -11.24 -10.95 -16.66
C ASP A 272 -12.29 -10.23 -15.80
N ASP A 273 -12.71 -9.05 -16.26
CA ASP A 273 -13.74 -8.22 -15.63
C ASP A 273 -13.43 -7.84 -14.16
N LEU A 274 -12.15 -7.75 -13.78
CA LEU A 274 -11.77 -7.21 -12.48
C LEU A 274 -12.24 -5.75 -12.38
N ASN A 275 -12.76 -5.37 -11.22
CA ASN A 275 -13.20 -4.01 -10.98
C ASN A 275 -12.00 -3.04 -11.00
N SER A 276 -12.08 -2.00 -11.84
CA SER A 276 -10.99 -1.03 -12.02
C SER A 276 -10.61 -0.27 -10.74
N ALA A 277 -11.52 -0.12 -9.77
CA ALA A 277 -11.21 0.48 -8.48
C ALA A 277 -10.31 -0.41 -7.61
N VAL A 278 -10.44 -1.74 -7.72
CA VAL A 278 -9.53 -2.70 -7.06
C VAL A 278 -8.13 -2.54 -7.62
N ALA A 279 -8.00 -2.56 -8.95
CA ALA A 279 -6.72 -2.41 -9.62
C ALA A 279 -6.04 -1.07 -9.32
N ALA A 280 -6.79 0.03 -9.26
CA ALA A 280 -6.28 1.34 -8.93
C ALA A 280 -5.80 1.46 -7.47
N ALA A 281 -6.52 0.84 -6.52
CA ALA A 281 -6.13 0.81 -5.11
C ALA A 281 -4.79 0.06 -4.92
N VAL A 282 -4.70 -1.15 -5.49
CA VAL A 282 -3.48 -1.96 -5.43
C VAL A 282 -2.32 -1.30 -6.19
N SER A 283 -2.59 -0.67 -7.34
CA SER A 283 -1.56 0.13 -8.04
C SER A 283 -1.07 1.32 -7.20
N SER A 284 -1.93 1.94 -6.38
CA SER A 284 -1.53 3.02 -5.47
C SER A 284 -0.63 2.51 -4.33
N MET A 285 -0.85 1.27 -3.89
CA MET A 285 0.03 0.57 -2.95
C MET A 285 1.38 0.25 -3.60
N ALA A 286 1.38 -0.25 -4.84
CA ALA A 286 2.58 -0.50 -5.63
C ALA A 286 3.45 0.76 -5.80
N ILE A 287 2.83 1.90 -6.18
CA ILE A 287 3.51 3.20 -6.27
C ILE A 287 4.11 3.59 -4.91
N THR A 288 3.39 3.32 -3.83
CA THR A 288 3.87 3.60 -2.47
C THR A 288 5.02 2.70 -2.06
N ALA A 289 5.02 1.43 -2.45
CA ALA A 289 6.12 0.51 -2.21
C ALA A 289 7.41 1.01 -2.89
N VAL A 290 7.34 1.40 -4.17
CA VAL A 290 8.48 2.01 -4.90
C VAL A 290 8.96 3.29 -4.21
N ARG A 291 8.03 4.15 -3.77
CA ARG A 291 8.36 5.39 -3.04
C ARG A 291 9.06 5.10 -1.71
N LYS A 292 8.54 4.16 -0.91
CA LYS A 292 9.09 3.77 0.39
C LYS A 292 10.48 3.19 0.24
N MET A 293 10.65 2.25 -0.70
CA MET A 293 11.94 1.66 -1.02
C MET A 293 12.97 2.72 -1.42
N ALA A 294 12.65 3.55 -2.42
CA ALA A 294 13.58 4.60 -2.87
C ALA A 294 13.94 5.57 -1.74
N THR A 295 12.97 5.96 -0.91
CA THR A 295 13.22 6.83 0.24
C THR A 295 14.12 6.17 1.28
N GLN A 296 13.90 4.88 1.59
CA GLN A 296 14.72 4.14 2.56
C GLN A 296 16.16 3.94 2.08
N ILE A 297 16.34 3.63 0.79
CA ILE A 297 17.65 3.37 0.18
C ILE A 297 18.45 4.68 0.03
N PHE A 298 17.86 5.73 -0.56
CA PHE A 298 18.60 6.93 -0.93
C PHE A 298 18.80 7.95 0.19
N VAL A 299 18.29 7.68 1.40
CA VAL A 299 18.72 8.41 2.61
C VAL A 299 20.24 8.31 2.82
N ASP A 300 20.86 7.21 2.38
CA ASP A 300 22.31 7.02 2.44
C ASP A 300 23.09 7.79 1.36
N PHE A 301 22.40 8.29 0.32
CA PHE A 301 23.00 8.87 -0.89
C PHE A 301 22.38 10.23 -1.25
N PRO A 302 22.51 11.25 -0.38
CA PRO A 302 21.86 12.54 -0.59
C PRO A 302 22.33 13.20 -1.90
N GLY A 303 21.37 13.61 -2.73
CA GLY A 303 21.62 14.22 -4.06
C GLY A 303 21.67 13.22 -5.22
N ASN A 304 21.65 11.92 -4.93
CA ASN A 304 21.64 10.83 -5.93
C ASN A 304 20.32 10.03 -5.88
N ASP A 305 19.23 10.66 -5.44
CA ASP A 305 17.91 10.05 -5.22
C ASP A 305 16.95 10.22 -6.42
N SER A 306 17.26 11.14 -7.33
CA SER A 306 16.42 11.39 -8.52
C SER A 306 16.43 10.22 -9.51
N PHE A 307 15.34 10.06 -10.26
CA PHE A 307 15.23 9.04 -11.30
C PHE A 307 16.32 9.18 -12.37
N ASP A 308 16.69 10.42 -12.75
CA ASP A 308 17.78 10.66 -13.69
C ASP A 308 19.11 10.12 -13.15
N ALA A 309 19.43 10.39 -11.88
CA ALA A 309 20.68 9.95 -11.28
C ALA A 309 20.78 8.41 -11.24
N ILE A 310 19.72 7.71 -10.83
CA ILE A 310 19.72 6.25 -10.77
C ILE A 310 19.74 5.64 -12.18
N LEU A 311 19.04 6.25 -13.14
CA LEU A 311 19.03 5.80 -14.52
C LEU A 311 20.39 5.98 -15.17
N GLN A 312 21.04 7.14 -14.99
CA GLN A 312 22.40 7.38 -15.46
C GLN A 312 23.39 6.40 -14.84
N THR A 313 23.17 5.98 -13.59
CA THR A 313 24.03 5.02 -12.90
C THR A 313 23.91 3.62 -13.50
N ILE A 314 22.69 3.11 -13.68
CA ILE A 314 22.48 1.77 -14.25
C ILE A 314 22.79 1.74 -15.76
N THR A 315 22.56 2.85 -16.47
CA THR A 315 22.81 2.95 -17.92
C THR A 315 24.22 3.44 -18.27
N ARG A 316 24.98 3.95 -17.30
CA ARG A 316 26.26 4.67 -17.47
C ARG A 316 26.20 5.76 -18.54
N GLY A 317 25.04 6.38 -18.70
CA GLY A 317 24.76 7.39 -19.72
C GLY A 317 24.80 6.90 -21.16
N ASN A 318 24.89 5.59 -21.42
CA ASN A 318 24.84 5.03 -22.77
C ASN A 318 23.97 3.76 -22.85
N PRO A 319 22.63 3.93 -22.98
CA PRO A 319 21.69 2.83 -23.09
C PRO A 319 21.92 1.92 -24.31
N GLU A 320 22.42 2.48 -25.43
CA GLU A 320 22.65 1.73 -26.67
C GLU A 320 23.74 0.66 -26.50
N LYS A 321 24.76 0.94 -25.70
CA LYS A 321 25.81 -0.04 -25.36
C LYS A 321 25.28 -1.22 -24.55
N LEU A 322 24.13 -1.06 -23.89
CA LEU A 322 23.60 -2.06 -22.96
C LEU A 322 22.61 -3.03 -23.59
N LYS A 323 22.01 -2.69 -24.74
CA LYS A 323 20.94 -3.49 -25.40
C LYS A 323 21.29 -4.96 -25.67
N LYS A 324 22.59 -5.33 -25.65
CA LYS A 324 23.07 -6.70 -25.85
C LYS A 324 23.65 -7.36 -24.60
N ASN A 325 23.71 -6.65 -23.47
CA ASN A 325 24.41 -7.11 -22.27
C ASN A 325 23.47 -7.81 -21.27
N PHE A 326 22.16 -7.64 -21.45
CA PHE A 326 21.13 -8.29 -20.65
C PHE A 326 20.40 -9.32 -21.50
N ALA A 327 20.63 -10.60 -21.22
CA ALA A 327 19.88 -11.69 -21.82
C ALA A 327 19.15 -12.45 -20.71
N ILE A 328 17.90 -12.81 -20.98
CA ILE A 328 17.06 -13.65 -20.16
C ILE A 328 16.93 -15.00 -20.84
N SER A 329 17.10 -16.07 -20.08
CA SER A 329 17.00 -17.43 -20.58
C SER A 329 15.91 -18.22 -19.88
N LEU A 330 15.14 -18.96 -20.67
CA LEU A 330 14.15 -19.92 -20.20
C LEU A 330 14.79 -21.31 -20.18
N LEU A 331 14.71 -21.98 -19.04
CA LEU A 331 15.34 -23.27 -18.79
C LEU A 331 14.25 -24.31 -18.46
N THR A 332 14.34 -25.51 -19.00
CA THR A 332 13.54 -26.67 -18.59
C THR A 332 14.44 -27.70 -17.91
N ALA A 333 13.92 -28.33 -16.87
CA ALA A 333 14.57 -29.48 -16.24
C ALA A 333 13.75 -30.73 -16.61
N ALA A 334 14.42 -31.80 -17.04
CA ALA A 334 13.77 -33.11 -17.05
C ALA A 334 13.62 -33.62 -15.59
N ASP A 335 12.66 -34.53 -15.35
CA ASP A 335 12.31 -35.07 -14.02
C ASP A 335 13.51 -35.59 -13.20
N ASP A 336 14.62 -35.93 -13.85
CA ASP A 336 15.90 -36.14 -13.20
C ASP A 336 16.74 -34.85 -13.30
N ASN A 337 16.93 -34.18 -12.17
CA ASN A 337 17.65 -32.90 -11.92
C ASN A 337 19.07 -32.72 -12.54
N ALA A 338 19.51 -33.58 -13.45
CA ALA A 338 20.84 -33.57 -14.04
C ALA A 338 20.95 -32.83 -15.40
N ASP A 339 19.84 -32.59 -16.12
CA ASP A 339 19.89 -32.09 -17.50
C ASP A 339 18.99 -30.84 -17.70
N VAL A 340 19.49 -29.67 -17.29
CA VAL A 340 18.83 -28.36 -17.50
C VAL A 340 19.04 -27.91 -18.95
N ARG A 341 17.97 -27.84 -19.73
CA ARG A 341 18.01 -27.42 -21.14
C ARG A 341 17.54 -25.99 -21.31
N LYS A 342 18.31 -25.21 -22.07
CA LYS A 342 17.95 -23.85 -22.47
C LYS A 342 16.91 -23.88 -23.59
N VAL A 343 15.68 -23.51 -23.28
CA VAL A 343 14.55 -23.47 -24.21
C VAL A 343 14.54 -22.18 -25.02
N ARG A 344 14.90 -21.06 -24.40
CA ARG A 344 14.89 -19.75 -25.08
C ARG A 344 15.90 -18.81 -24.46
N GLU A 345 16.43 -17.90 -25.28
CA GLU A 345 17.18 -16.74 -24.82
C GLU A 345 16.69 -15.50 -25.56
N SER A 346 16.40 -14.43 -24.84
CA SER A 346 15.98 -13.15 -25.39
C SER A 346 16.78 -12.03 -24.75
N TYR A 347 17.18 -11.01 -25.52
CA TYR A 347 17.74 -9.78 -24.96
C TYR A 347 16.64 -8.92 -24.34
N VAL A 348 16.93 -8.34 -23.19
CA VAL A 348 16.00 -7.46 -22.47
C VAL A 348 15.90 -6.11 -23.17
N ASP A 349 14.68 -5.65 -23.42
CA ASP A 349 14.46 -4.25 -23.82
C ASP A 349 14.64 -3.34 -22.62
N ILE A 350 15.86 -2.82 -22.46
CA ILE A 350 16.25 -1.98 -21.33
C ILE A 350 15.49 -0.66 -21.32
N GLU A 351 15.21 -0.09 -22.50
CA GLU A 351 14.50 1.18 -22.60
C GLU A 351 13.06 1.04 -22.08
N GLU A 352 12.46 -0.11 -22.37
CA GLU A 352 11.15 -0.46 -21.86
C GLU A 352 11.20 -0.82 -20.37
N GLN A 353 12.06 -1.75 -19.95
CA GLN A 353 12.08 -2.26 -18.57
C GLN A 353 12.52 -1.21 -17.54
N PHE A 354 13.46 -0.32 -17.88
CA PHE A 354 13.91 0.75 -17.00
C PHE A 354 13.09 2.05 -17.17
N LEU A 355 11.89 1.97 -17.76
CA LEU A 355 10.92 3.06 -17.89
C LEU A 355 11.45 4.29 -18.64
N MET A 356 12.45 4.11 -19.50
CA MET A 356 13.15 5.22 -20.15
C MET A 356 12.23 5.97 -21.11
N TYR A 357 11.35 5.25 -21.83
CA TYR A 357 10.39 5.87 -22.74
C TYR A 357 9.45 6.84 -22.01
N VAL A 358 8.81 6.38 -20.93
CA VAL A 358 7.88 7.20 -20.16
C VAL A 358 8.58 8.35 -19.45
N TYR A 359 9.79 8.13 -18.93
CA TYR A 359 10.59 9.22 -18.36
C TYR A 359 10.91 10.31 -19.39
N LYS A 360 11.34 9.91 -20.59
CA LYS A 360 11.63 10.84 -21.69
C LYS A 360 10.37 11.60 -22.12
N ASP A 361 9.26 10.91 -22.30
CA ASP A 361 7.97 11.53 -22.66
C ASP A 361 7.54 12.57 -21.61
N PHE A 362 7.74 12.26 -20.33
CA PHE A 362 7.44 13.17 -19.23
C PHE A 362 8.34 14.42 -19.24
N CYS A 363 9.65 14.25 -19.41
CA CYS A 363 10.59 15.35 -19.52
C CYS A 363 10.33 16.24 -20.74
N ASP A 364 10.03 15.63 -21.90
CA ASP A 364 9.73 16.35 -23.13
C ASP A 364 8.45 17.17 -23.00
N PHE A 365 7.40 16.59 -22.39
CA PHE A 365 6.16 17.30 -22.07
C PHE A 365 6.43 18.54 -21.19
N ILE A 366 7.10 18.36 -20.04
CA ILE A 366 7.34 19.47 -19.10
C ILE A 366 8.19 20.56 -19.77
N THR A 367 9.22 20.17 -20.49
CA THR A 367 10.11 21.11 -21.17
C THR A 367 9.36 21.91 -22.23
N ASP A 368 8.55 21.26 -23.07
CA ASP A 368 7.75 21.93 -24.08
C ASP A 368 6.70 22.87 -23.46
N PHE A 369 5.98 22.40 -22.44
CA PHE A 369 4.97 23.20 -21.74
C PHE A 369 5.58 24.47 -21.15
N ARG A 370 6.76 24.39 -20.52
CA ARG A 370 7.44 25.52 -19.88
C ARG A 370 7.82 26.64 -20.84
N LEU A 371 8.02 26.34 -22.13
CA LEU A 371 8.43 27.33 -23.13
C LEU A 371 7.39 28.45 -23.31
N ASN A 372 6.10 28.12 -23.20
CA ASN A 372 5.04 29.11 -23.41
C ASN A 372 4.04 29.20 -22.25
N ARG A 373 3.89 28.15 -21.42
CA ARG A 373 2.94 28.04 -20.29
C ARG A 373 1.51 28.45 -20.62
N THR A 374 1.12 28.32 -21.89
CA THR A 374 -0.22 28.65 -22.40
C THR A 374 -1.18 27.48 -22.36
N GLY A 375 -0.70 26.29 -21.99
CA GLY A 375 -1.45 25.04 -22.10
C GLY A 375 -1.46 24.43 -23.50
N LYS A 376 -0.80 25.06 -24.49
CA LYS A 376 -0.70 24.56 -25.87
C LYS A 376 0.70 24.01 -26.15
N PRO A 377 0.81 22.88 -26.87
CA PRO A 377 2.10 22.41 -27.35
C PRO A 377 2.75 23.43 -28.29
N THR A 378 4.09 23.46 -28.35
CA THR A 378 4.79 24.21 -29.40
C THR A 378 4.45 23.65 -30.79
N LYS A 379 4.71 24.41 -31.86
CA LYS A 379 4.46 23.94 -33.24
C LYS A 379 5.17 22.61 -33.55
N ARG A 380 6.40 22.44 -33.04
CA ARG A 380 7.18 21.21 -33.21
C ARG A 380 6.48 20.04 -32.52
N MET A 381 6.18 20.18 -31.23
CA MET A 381 5.50 19.16 -30.44
C MET A 381 4.10 18.86 -31.01
N GLN A 382 3.35 19.87 -31.42
CA GLN A 382 2.05 19.69 -32.06
C GLN A 382 2.11 18.86 -33.34
N THR A 383 3.17 19.00 -34.13
CA THR A 383 3.37 18.22 -35.36
C THR A 383 3.71 16.77 -35.03
N GLU A 384 4.52 16.54 -34.01
CA GLU A 384 4.89 15.20 -33.53
C GLU A 384 3.70 14.43 -32.95
N LEU A 385 2.83 15.12 -32.22
CA LEU A 385 1.65 14.54 -31.55
C LEU A 385 0.40 14.45 -32.45
N ALA A 386 0.49 14.89 -33.70
CA ALA A 386 -0.66 14.96 -34.60
C ALA A 386 -1.19 13.56 -34.95
N ASN A 387 -2.50 13.50 -35.28
CA ASN A 387 -3.15 12.31 -35.83
C ASN A 387 -3.11 11.05 -34.95
N TRP A 388 -3.02 11.20 -33.61
CA TRP A 388 -3.18 10.05 -32.72
C TRP A 388 -4.58 9.44 -32.88
N ASP A 389 -4.63 8.13 -33.14
CA ASP A 389 -5.86 7.38 -33.36
C ASP A 389 -6.01 6.26 -32.31
N PRO A 390 -7.05 6.27 -31.46
CA PRO A 390 -7.30 5.20 -30.49
C PRO A 390 -7.65 3.84 -31.14
N LYS A 391 -7.97 3.81 -32.44
CA LYS A 391 -8.28 2.59 -33.22
C LYS A 391 -7.10 2.09 -34.04
N PHE A 392 -5.91 2.66 -33.84
CA PHE A 392 -4.69 2.21 -34.49
C PHE A 392 -4.45 0.71 -34.25
N ASN A 393 -4.19 -0.04 -35.33
CA ASN A 393 -4.02 -1.49 -35.26
C ASN A 393 -2.61 -1.84 -34.77
N LEU A 394 -2.50 -2.16 -33.47
CA LEU A 394 -1.23 -2.49 -32.83
C LEU A 394 -0.64 -3.82 -33.31
N GLU A 395 -1.45 -4.81 -33.70
CA GLU A 395 -0.98 -6.10 -34.22
C GLU A 395 -0.15 -5.93 -35.50
N ARG A 396 -0.60 -5.05 -36.40
CA ARG A 396 0.06 -4.78 -37.69
C ARG A 396 1.14 -3.70 -37.61
N ALA A 397 1.19 -2.96 -36.51
CA ALA A 397 2.14 -1.88 -36.31
C ALA A 397 3.56 -2.39 -36.08
N THR A 398 4.56 -1.67 -36.58
CA THR A 398 5.95 -1.91 -36.21
C THR A 398 6.19 -1.51 -34.74
N LEU A 399 7.30 -1.98 -34.15
CA LEU A 399 7.68 -1.58 -32.79
C LEU A 399 7.79 -0.05 -32.66
N GLU A 400 8.44 0.60 -33.62
CA GLU A 400 8.56 2.07 -33.64
C GLU A 400 7.20 2.77 -33.70
N ASP A 401 6.27 2.25 -34.50
CA ASP A 401 4.93 2.83 -34.62
C ASP A 401 4.16 2.70 -33.30
N ARG A 402 4.26 1.56 -32.61
CA ARG A 402 3.65 1.35 -31.29
C ARG A 402 4.20 2.32 -30.26
N ILE A 403 5.54 2.48 -30.21
CA ILE A 403 6.20 3.40 -29.29
C ILE A 403 5.79 4.85 -29.58
N LYS A 404 5.78 5.27 -30.85
CA LYS A 404 5.29 6.61 -31.27
C LYS A 404 3.83 6.82 -30.89
N TRP A 405 2.98 5.83 -31.09
CA TRP A 405 1.56 5.89 -30.74
C TRP A 405 1.34 6.07 -29.24
N ARG A 406 2.06 5.30 -28.40
CA ARG A 406 2.03 5.43 -26.94
C ARG A 406 2.58 6.78 -26.45
N ARG A 407 3.66 7.26 -27.05
CA ARG A 407 4.23 8.58 -26.75
C ARG A 407 3.22 9.70 -27.04
N SER A 408 2.59 9.65 -28.22
CA SER A 408 1.56 10.62 -28.61
C SER A 408 0.37 10.62 -27.65
N TYR A 409 -0.07 9.46 -27.16
CA TYR A 409 -1.06 9.37 -26.09
C TYR A 409 -0.57 10.06 -24.81
N THR A 410 0.61 9.65 -24.32
CA THR A 410 1.15 10.04 -23.01
C THR A 410 1.26 11.56 -22.89
N ILE A 411 1.87 12.20 -23.90
CA ILE A 411 2.08 13.65 -23.89
C ILE A 411 0.75 14.40 -24.06
N ASN A 412 -0.15 13.97 -24.97
CA ASN A 412 -1.46 14.60 -25.11
C ASN A 412 -2.30 14.48 -23.83
N TRP A 413 -2.22 13.35 -23.13
CA TRP A 413 -2.90 13.12 -21.85
C TRP A 413 -2.36 14.05 -20.75
N LEU A 414 -1.04 14.25 -20.67
CA LEU A 414 -0.42 15.18 -19.72
C LEU A 414 -0.81 16.65 -19.97
N TYR A 415 -0.95 17.09 -21.22
CA TYR A 415 -1.47 18.43 -21.53
C TYR A 415 -2.90 18.60 -21.00
N ASP A 416 -3.79 17.65 -21.30
CA ASP A 416 -5.18 17.72 -20.84
C ASP A 416 -5.27 17.67 -19.31
N LEU A 417 -4.44 16.85 -18.65
CA LEU A 417 -4.36 16.79 -17.19
C LEU A 417 -4.00 18.16 -16.58
N VAL A 418 -2.90 18.77 -17.02
CA VAL A 418 -2.43 20.07 -16.48
C VAL A 418 -3.41 21.19 -16.78
N ASN A 419 -3.96 21.22 -18.00
CA ASN A 419 -4.92 22.24 -18.40
C ASN A 419 -6.23 22.13 -17.59
N LEU A 420 -6.76 20.91 -17.40
CA LEU A 420 -7.96 20.71 -16.61
C LEU A 420 -7.72 21.02 -15.12
N PHE A 421 -6.60 20.56 -14.56
CA PHE A 421 -6.28 20.74 -13.15
C PHE A 421 -5.99 22.20 -12.76
N SER A 422 -5.43 22.98 -13.68
CA SER A 422 -5.19 24.43 -13.48
C SER A 422 -6.40 25.31 -13.81
N SER A 423 -7.44 24.74 -14.44
CA SER A 423 -8.55 25.49 -15.04
C SER A 423 -9.25 26.47 -14.11
N ILE A 424 -9.41 26.11 -12.84
CA ILE A 424 -10.11 26.95 -11.85
C ILE A 424 -9.36 28.25 -11.58
N VAL A 425 -8.03 28.17 -11.46
CA VAL A 425 -7.19 29.36 -11.24
C VAL A 425 -7.12 30.19 -12.52
N VAL A 426 -6.98 29.52 -13.68
CA VAL A 426 -7.01 30.20 -14.98
C VAL A 426 -8.32 30.96 -15.15
N GLN A 427 -9.46 30.37 -14.82
CA GLN A 427 -10.76 31.05 -14.84
C GLN A 427 -10.83 32.26 -13.92
N ARG A 428 -10.25 32.18 -12.72
CA ARG A 428 -10.19 33.32 -11.79
C ARG A 428 -9.38 34.48 -12.39
N ILE A 429 -8.30 34.17 -13.09
CA ILE A 429 -7.49 35.17 -13.79
C ILE A 429 -8.26 35.75 -14.97
N THR A 430 -8.78 34.90 -15.87
CA THR A 430 -9.34 35.33 -17.16
C THR A 430 -10.74 35.91 -17.05
N VAL A 431 -11.59 35.39 -16.15
CA VAL A 431 -13.00 35.79 -16.02
C VAL A 431 -13.20 36.77 -14.87
N LYS A 432 -12.54 36.56 -13.72
CA LYS A 432 -12.71 37.39 -12.53
C LYS A 432 -11.66 38.51 -12.39
N GLY A 433 -10.63 38.52 -13.25
CA GLY A 433 -9.57 39.52 -13.20
C GLY A 433 -8.66 39.41 -11.98
N GLU A 434 -8.65 38.27 -11.28
CA GLU A 434 -7.77 38.04 -10.13
C GLU A 434 -6.31 37.90 -10.59
N LYS A 435 -5.37 38.39 -9.78
CA LYS A 435 -3.93 38.31 -10.09
C LYS A 435 -3.30 37.13 -9.34
N HIS A 436 -3.18 36.00 -10.02
CA HIS A 436 -2.46 34.83 -9.52
C HIS A 436 -1.28 34.52 -10.44
N ASP A 437 -0.10 34.33 -9.88
CA ASP A 437 1.04 33.81 -10.64
C ASP A 437 1.04 32.28 -10.57
N LEU A 438 0.68 31.65 -11.68
CA LEU A 438 0.55 30.19 -11.81
C LEU A 438 1.84 29.43 -11.45
N ALA A 439 3.01 30.08 -11.51
CA ALA A 439 4.30 29.48 -11.12
C ALA A 439 4.48 29.37 -9.59
N THR A 440 3.73 30.14 -8.81
CA THR A 440 3.81 30.19 -7.33
C THR A 440 2.58 29.61 -6.65
N VAL A 441 1.56 29.23 -7.43
CA VAL A 441 0.36 28.59 -6.90
C VAL A 441 0.73 27.23 -6.29
N ASP A 442 0.27 27.01 -5.07
CA ASP A 442 0.32 25.70 -4.44
C ASP A 442 -0.77 24.79 -5.02
N TRP A 443 -0.35 23.88 -5.90
CA TRP A 443 -1.22 22.90 -6.55
C TRP A 443 -1.44 21.62 -5.73
N SER A 444 -0.81 21.49 -4.56
CA SER A 444 -0.91 20.32 -3.70
C SER A 444 -2.33 20.09 -3.16
N THR A 445 -2.55 18.91 -2.59
CA THR A 445 -3.79 18.55 -1.87
C THR A 445 -3.97 19.34 -0.57
N SER A 446 -2.91 19.93 -0.03
CA SER A 446 -2.97 20.86 1.11
C SER A 446 -3.15 22.34 0.71
N GLY A 447 -3.08 22.64 -0.58
CA GLY A 447 -3.17 24.00 -1.08
C GLY A 447 -4.59 24.60 -1.02
N PRO A 448 -4.72 25.93 -1.10
CA PRO A 448 -6.00 26.64 -0.95
C PRO A 448 -7.01 26.34 -2.07
N TRP A 449 -6.53 25.76 -3.18
CA TRP A 449 -7.35 25.39 -4.33
C TRP A 449 -7.95 23.99 -4.22
N HIS A 450 -7.55 23.19 -3.23
CA HIS A 450 -8.11 21.87 -2.98
C HIS A 450 -9.60 21.91 -2.62
N GLN A 451 -10.09 23.02 -2.07
CA GLN A 451 -11.52 23.24 -1.80
C GLN A 451 -12.42 23.16 -3.05
N HIS A 452 -11.85 23.29 -4.25
CA HIS A 452 -12.58 23.13 -5.50
C HIS A 452 -12.24 21.77 -6.13
N ARG A 453 -13.27 21.00 -6.51
CA ARG A 453 -13.10 19.77 -7.25
C ARG A 453 -12.48 20.04 -8.63
N ARG A 454 -11.37 19.35 -8.93
CA ARG A 454 -10.61 19.48 -10.19
C ARG A 454 -10.42 18.14 -10.91
N LEU A 455 -10.35 17.06 -10.13
CA LEU A 455 -10.14 15.70 -10.60
C LEU A 455 -10.59 14.72 -9.49
N PHE A 456 -10.92 13.49 -9.89
CA PHE A 456 -11.10 12.35 -8.98
C PHE A 456 -9.87 11.42 -9.06
N GLY A 457 -9.41 10.92 -7.92
CA GLY A 457 -8.31 9.96 -7.78
C GLY A 457 -6.92 10.60 -7.80
N LEU A 458 -6.47 11.06 -8.96
CA LEU A 458 -5.06 11.41 -9.24
C LEU A 458 -4.61 12.80 -8.72
N ASN A 459 -5.21 13.31 -7.64
CA ASN A 459 -4.99 14.70 -7.20
C ASN A 459 -3.53 15.01 -6.83
N GLU A 460 -2.83 14.11 -6.14
CA GLU A 460 -1.41 14.31 -5.76
C GLU A 460 -0.50 14.37 -6.98
N PHE A 461 -0.63 13.39 -7.88
CA PHE A 461 0.15 13.33 -9.11
C PHE A 461 -0.15 14.50 -10.04
N ALA A 462 -1.42 14.82 -10.26
CA ALA A 462 -1.82 15.98 -11.06
C ALA A 462 -1.27 17.30 -10.47
N GLY A 463 -1.29 17.44 -9.15
CA GLY A 463 -0.69 18.59 -8.44
C GLY A 463 0.82 18.67 -8.61
N PHE A 464 1.54 17.54 -8.54
CA PHE A 464 2.97 17.46 -8.80
C PHE A 464 3.32 17.85 -10.24
N VAL A 465 2.66 17.24 -11.23
CA VAL A 465 2.89 17.52 -12.66
C VAL A 465 2.57 18.97 -12.99
N THR A 466 1.45 19.50 -12.49
CA THR A 466 1.04 20.91 -12.68
C THR A 466 2.05 21.87 -12.07
N SER A 467 2.55 21.58 -10.86
CA SER A 467 3.62 22.34 -10.21
C SER A 467 4.90 22.38 -11.06
N LEU A 468 5.29 21.26 -11.67
CA LEU A 468 6.45 21.23 -12.56
C LEU A 468 6.21 21.98 -13.87
N ALA A 469 5.02 21.88 -14.46
CA ALA A 469 4.70 22.47 -15.76
C ALA A 469 4.70 24.02 -15.72
N PHE A 470 4.24 24.63 -14.63
CA PHE A 470 4.19 26.10 -14.51
C PHE A 470 5.48 26.76 -14.01
N GLN A 471 6.48 25.98 -13.61
CA GLN A 471 7.80 26.50 -13.23
C GLN A 471 8.53 27.20 -14.40
N ASN A 472 9.56 27.97 -14.07
CA ASN A 472 10.39 28.63 -15.06
C ASN A 472 11.17 27.61 -15.94
N PRO A 473 11.40 27.91 -17.24
CA PRO A 473 12.20 27.05 -18.13
C PRO A 473 13.59 26.71 -17.59
N SER A 474 14.21 27.62 -16.85
CA SER A 474 15.52 27.42 -16.22
C SER A 474 15.49 26.64 -14.92
N ALA A 475 14.30 26.28 -14.40
CA ALA A 475 14.19 25.51 -13.17
C ALA A 475 14.65 24.07 -13.40
N ASP A 476 15.48 23.56 -12.49
CA ASP A 476 15.92 22.18 -12.54
C ASP A 476 14.72 21.22 -12.49
N LEU A 477 14.65 20.35 -13.49
CA LEU A 477 13.61 19.36 -13.69
C LEU A 477 14.06 17.98 -13.21
N LYS A 478 15.28 17.58 -13.57
CA LYS A 478 15.76 16.20 -13.44
C LYS A 478 15.86 15.79 -11.97
N SER A 479 16.41 16.65 -11.11
CA SER A 479 16.53 16.39 -9.67
C SER A 479 15.19 16.26 -8.94
N LYS A 480 14.09 16.80 -9.50
CA LYS A 480 12.76 16.78 -8.86
C LYS A 480 11.95 15.53 -9.19
N ILE A 481 12.33 14.79 -10.22
CA ILE A 481 11.61 13.60 -10.65
C ILE A 481 12.19 12.40 -9.90
N GLN A 482 11.39 11.87 -8.98
CA GLN A 482 11.71 10.70 -8.16
C GLN A 482 11.17 9.42 -8.84
N PRO A 483 11.70 8.23 -8.49
CA PRO A 483 11.35 6.98 -9.19
C PRO A 483 9.85 6.67 -9.21
N HIS A 484 9.16 6.87 -8.08
CA HIS A 484 7.73 6.63 -7.97
C HIS A 484 6.87 7.53 -8.86
N HIS A 485 7.34 8.74 -9.23
CA HIS A 485 6.61 9.61 -10.17
C HIS A 485 6.61 9.02 -11.59
N VAL A 486 7.76 8.49 -12.02
CA VAL A 486 7.89 7.84 -13.34
C VAL A 486 7.11 6.52 -13.35
N PHE A 487 7.23 5.74 -12.27
CA PHE A 487 6.47 4.50 -12.10
C PHE A 487 4.96 4.74 -12.12
N GLN A 488 4.46 5.78 -11.44
CA GLN A 488 3.03 6.13 -11.49
C GLN A 488 2.56 6.48 -12.90
N LEU A 489 3.34 7.27 -13.65
CA LEU A 489 3.02 7.56 -15.05
C LEU A 489 3.06 6.30 -15.91
N GLN A 490 4.02 5.39 -15.65
CA GLN A 490 4.09 4.10 -16.32
C GLN A 490 2.83 3.28 -16.06
N CYS A 491 2.34 3.18 -14.82
CA CYS A 491 1.09 2.46 -14.53
C CYS A 491 -0.11 3.05 -15.27
N ILE A 492 -0.17 4.39 -15.41
CA ILE A 492 -1.23 5.05 -16.19
C ILE A 492 -1.14 4.63 -17.67
N VAL A 493 0.06 4.67 -18.25
CA VAL A 493 0.31 4.31 -19.64
C VAL A 493 0.08 2.83 -19.91
N ASP A 494 0.59 1.96 -19.04
CA ASP A 494 0.44 0.51 -19.11
C ASP A 494 -1.04 0.10 -19.03
N SER A 495 -1.82 0.71 -18.13
CA SER A 495 -3.26 0.44 -18.07
C SER A 495 -3.96 0.69 -19.41
N MET A 496 -3.53 1.74 -20.13
CA MET A 496 -4.05 2.08 -21.46
C MET A 496 -3.57 1.08 -22.50
N THR A 497 -2.27 0.79 -22.59
CA THR A 497 -1.75 -0.14 -23.62
C THR A 497 -2.27 -1.55 -23.42
N VAL A 498 -2.35 -2.03 -22.17
CA VAL A 498 -2.88 -3.35 -21.81
C VAL A 498 -4.33 -3.48 -22.25
N SER A 499 -5.17 -2.46 -21.99
CA SER A 499 -6.57 -2.45 -22.46
C SER A 499 -6.72 -2.46 -23.99
N ARG A 500 -5.63 -2.15 -24.71
CA ARG A 500 -5.55 -2.18 -26.17
C ARG A 500 -4.82 -3.42 -26.71
N GLY A 501 -4.55 -4.39 -25.83
CA GLY A 501 -3.90 -5.65 -26.20
C GLY A 501 -2.40 -5.54 -26.36
N TRP A 502 -1.75 -4.59 -25.69
CA TRP A 502 -0.30 -4.49 -25.65
C TRP A 502 0.22 -4.48 -24.21
N ARG A 503 0.91 -5.57 -23.84
CA ARG A 503 1.67 -5.70 -22.59
C ARG A 503 3.15 -5.96 -22.88
N VAL A 504 4.00 -5.71 -21.90
CA VAL A 504 5.44 -5.96 -21.98
C VAL A 504 5.83 -7.02 -20.98
N ASN A 505 6.56 -8.02 -21.46
CA ASN A 505 7.14 -9.09 -20.67
C ASN A 505 8.67 -9.06 -20.79
N CYS A 506 9.38 -9.38 -19.71
CA CYS A 506 10.84 -9.37 -19.70
C CYS A 506 11.46 -10.39 -20.68
N LEU A 507 10.87 -11.59 -20.78
CA LEU A 507 11.35 -12.69 -21.62
C LEU A 507 10.85 -12.60 -23.07
N TYR A 508 9.58 -12.25 -23.26
CA TYR A 508 8.92 -12.24 -24.57
C TYR A 508 8.93 -10.87 -25.25
N GLY A 509 9.35 -9.81 -24.54
CA GLY A 509 9.29 -8.44 -25.03
C GLY A 509 7.84 -7.96 -25.18
N HIS A 510 7.52 -7.33 -26.31
CA HIS A 510 6.19 -6.81 -26.58
C HIS A 510 5.24 -7.94 -26.95
N ILE A 511 4.27 -8.22 -26.08
CA ILE A 511 3.18 -9.17 -26.32
C ILE A 511 1.98 -8.40 -26.84
N ILE A 512 1.47 -8.80 -28.01
CA ILE A 512 0.33 -8.17 -28.66
C ILE A 512 -0.80 -9.19 -28.84
N THR A 513 -1.98 -8.82 -28.41
CA THR A 513 -3.22 -9.58 -28.50
C THR A 513 -4.35 -8.69 -28.99
N ALA A 514 -5.47 -9.30 -29.37
CA ALA A 514 -6.65 -8.54 -29.76
C ALA A 514 -7.26 -7.84 -28.52
N PRO A 515 -7.65 -6.55 -28.63
CA PRO A 515 -8.30 -5.85 -27.52
C PRO A 515 -9.66 -6.49 -27.18
N PRO A 516 -10.08 -6.49 -25.89
CA PRO A 516 -11.31 -7.14 -25.49
C PRO A 516 -12.52 -6.37 -26.05
N PRO A 517 -13.46 -7.04 -26.76
CA PRO A 517 -14.51 -6.35 -27.53
C PRO A 517 -15.53 -5.61 -26.67
N LYS A 518 -15.67 -5.99 -25.39
CA LYS A 518 -16.65 -5.41 -24.46
C LYS A 518 -16.05 -4.41 -23.48
N PHE A 519 -14.72 -4.32 -23.41
CA PHE A 519 -14.06 -3.45 -22.45
C PHE A 519 -13.98 -2.01 -22.97
N PHE A 520 -14.21 -1.07 -22.07
CA PHE A 520 -13.88 0.34 -22.27
C PHE A 520 -13.53 0.94 -20.90
N PRO A 521 -12.63 1.94 -20.85
CA PRO A 521 -12.07 2.42 -19.57
C PRO A 521 -13.10 2.88 -18.53
N ARG A 522 -14.21 3.47 -18.98
CA ARG A 522 -15.28 3.97 -18.10
C ARG A 522 -16.28 2.92 -17.61
N ARG A 523 -16.14 1.64 -18.00
CA ARG A 523 -17.11 0.56 -17.70
C ARG A 523 -17.69 0.65 -16.29
N ASP A 524 -16.81 0.65 -15.28
CA ASP A 524 -17.25 0.59 -13.89
C ASP A 524 -17.77 1.94 -13.37
N VAL A 525 -17.22 3.06 -13.86
CA VAL A 525 -17.71 4.42 -13.53
C VAL A 525 -19.12 4.63 -14.07
N ASP A 526 -19.37 4.18 -15.30
CA ASP A 526 -20.66 4.30 -15.95
C ASP A 526 -21.71 3.39 -15.30
N LEU A 527 -21.33 2.21 -14.79
CA LEU A 527 -22.20 1.36 -13.97
C LEU A 527 -22.52 1.99 -12.61
N PHE A 528 -21.52 2.54 -11.92
CA PHE A 528 -21.69 3.20 -10.62
C PHE A 528 -22.62 4.41 -10.70
N LEU A 529 -22.41 5.29 -11.68
CA LEU A 529 -23.20 6.51 -11.82
C LEU A 529 -24.54 6.27 -12.51
N ASP A 530 -24.60 5.29 -13.42
CA ASP A 530 -25.75 4.94 -14.25
C ASP A 530 -26.45 6.16 -14.85
N ARG A 531 -25.67 7.02 -15.53
CA ARG A 531 -26.15 8.29 -16.12
C ARG A 531 -27.36 8.12 -17.05
N HIS A 532 -27.53 6.93 -17.62
CA HIS A 532 -28.61 6.59 -18.54
C HIS A 532 -29.72 5.74 -17.91
N ASN A 533 -29.66 5.52 -16.59
CA ASN A 533 -30.65 4.78 -15.80
C ASN A 533 -30.97 3.38 -16.37
N LYS A 534 -29.93 2.63 -16.79
CA LYS A 534 -30.05 1.29 -17.36
C LYS A 534 -30.12 0.20 -16.29
N THR A 535 -29.46 0.38 -15.15
CA THR A 535 -29.37 -0.62 -14.07
C THR A 535 -30.34 -0.35 -12.93
N GLN A 536 -30.85 0.89 -12.83
CA GLN A 536 -31.70 1.40 -11.75
C GLN A 536 -31.04 1.44 -10.36
N ALA A 537 -29.81 0.95 -10.20
CA ALA A 537 -29.08 0.94 -8.92
C ALA A 537 -28.06 2.09 -8.79
N GLY A 538 -27.80 2.81 -9.88
CA GLY A 538 -26.76 3.84 -9.91
C GLY A 538 -27.00 5.02 -8.98
N PHE A 539 -25.90 5.67 -8.61
CA PHE A 539 -25.87 6.72 -7.60
C PHE A 539 -26.76 7.92 -7.98
N LEU A 540 -26.68 8.40 -9.22
CA LEU A 540 -27.37 9.63 -9.64
C LEU A 540 -28.90 9.49 -9.58
N GLN A 541 -29.43 8.34 -10.00
CA GLN A 541 -30.87 8.08 -9.89
C GLN A 541 -31.29 7.89 -8.43
N GLY A 542 -30.49 7.17 -7.64
CA GLY A 542 -30.75 6.97 -6.21
C GLY A 542 -30.81 8.30 -5.45
N GLU A 543 -29.89 9.22 -5.77
CA GLU A 543 -29.86 10.58 -5.24
C GLU A 543 -31.12 11.37 -5.62
N PHE A 544 -31.48 11.37 -6.90
CA PHE A 544 -32.64 12.09 -7.41
C PHE A 544 -33.95 11.64 -6.73
N VAL A 545 -34.16 10.32 -6.64
CA VAL A 545 -35.37 9.75 -6.02
C VAL A 545 -35.39 10.02 -4.51
N LEU A 546 -34.26 9.83 -3.83
CA LEU A 546 -34.18 10.07 -2.39
C LEU A 546 -34.48 11.54 -2.07
N ARG A 547 -33.91 12.49 -2.83
CA ARG A 547 -34.19 13.92 -2.69
C ARG A 547 -35.68 14.21 -2.73
N GLN A 548 -36.39 13.73 -3.76
CA GLN A 548 -37.83 13.94 -3.90
C GLN A 548 -38.61 13.38 -2.70
N LEU A 549 -38.21 12.22 -2.20
CA LEU A 549 -38.85 11.62 -1.03
C LEU A 549 -38.59 12.42 0.25
N LEU A 550 -37.37 12.91 0.45
CA LEU A 550 -37.03 13.75 1.61
C LEU A 550 -37.81 15.07 1.57
N GLU A 551 -37.90 15.72 0.42
CA GLU A 551 -38.71 16.94 0.25
C GLU A 551 -40.20 16.68 0.53
N ARG A 552 -40.74 15.56 0.03
CA ARG A 552 -42.13 15.14 0.27
C ARG A 552 -42.39 14.82 1.75
N ASP A 553 -41.45 14.16 2.41
CA ASP A 553 -41.50 13.85 3.85
C ASP A 553 -41.45 15.12 4.72
N ALA A 554 -40.59 16.07 4.36
CA ALA A 554 -40.49 17.36 5.03
C ALA A 554 -41.82 18.15 4.91
N ALA A 555 -42.42 18.15 3.71
CA ALA A 555 -43.70 18.80 3.45
C ALA A 555 -44.85 18.15 4.23
N SER A 556 -44.97 16.82 4.22
CA SER A 556 -46.05 16.12 4.93
C SER A 556 -45.98 16.31 6.45
N ARG A 557 -44.79 16.51 6.99
CA ARG A 557 -44.55 16.76 8.42
C ARG A 557 -44.60 18.24 8.80
N GLY A 558 -44.83 19.15 7.85
CA GLY A 558 -44.84 20.59 8.08
C GLY A 558 -43.50 21.17 8.57
N LYS A 559 -42.39 20.52 8.22
CA LYS A 559 -41.03 20.88 8.65
C LYS A 559 -40.10 20.99 7.43
N PRO A 560 -40.09 22.12 6.71
CA PRO A 560 -39.36 22.25 5.44
C PRO A 560 -37.86 21.99 5.56
N ASN A 561 -37.24 22.33 6.70
CA ASN A 561 -35.79 22.19 6.91
C ASN A 561 -35.41 20.86 7.59
N LEU A 562 -36.31 19.88 7.65
CA LEU A 562 -36.09 18.62 8.37
C LEU A 562 -34.85 17.87 7.86
N HIS A 563 -34.64 17.87 6.54
CA HIS A 563 -33.59 17.10 5.85
C HIS A 563 -32.52 17.98 5.19
N GLU A 564 -32.46 19.27 5.54
CA GLU A 564 -31.60 20.28 4.89
C GLU A 564 -30.12 19.85 4.82
N ALA A 565 -29.59 19.26 5.90
CA ALA A 565 -28.20 18.81 5.95
C ALA A 565 -27.90 17.66 4.97
N ALA A 566 -28.82 16.68 4.84
CA ALA A 566 -28.68 15.58 3.90
C ALA A 566 -28.80 16.08 2.45
N LEU A 567 -29.81 16.92 2.17
CA LEU A 567 -30.03 17.54 0.86
C LEU A 567 -28.83 18.38 0.40
N THR A 568 -28.20 19.12 1.31
CA THR A 568 -27.01 19.93 0.99
C THR A 568 -25.83 19.06 0.56
N VAL A 569 -25.55 17.97 1.29
CA VAL A 569 -24.46 17.03 0.96
C VAL A 569 -24.74 16.30 -0.35
N LEU A 570 -25.98 15.83 -0.54
CA LEU A 570 -26.40 15.15 -1.78
C LEU A 570 -26.27 16.06 -3.00
N GLU A 571 -26.61 17.34 -2.89
CA GLU A 571 -26.44 18.29 -4.00
C GLU A 571 -24.98 18.55 -4.33
N ALA A 572 -24.15 18.77 -3.30
CA ALA A 572 -22.73 19.03 -3.50
C ALA A 572 -22.04 17.86 -4.23
N ILE A 573 -22.26 16.62 -3.80
CA ILE A 573 -21.64 15.45 -4.43
C ILE A 573 -22.20 15.15 -5.82
N ARG A 574 -23.50 15.40 -6.03
CA ARG A 574 -24.16 15.18 -7.33
C ARG A 574 -23.50 16.03 -8.42
N VAL A 575 -23.28 17.31 -8.13
CA VAL A 575 -22.59 18.22 -9.06
C VAL A 575 -21.18 17.74 -9.34
N ASP A 576 -20.43 17.33 -8.30
CA ASP A 576 -19.08 16.81 -8.45
C ASP A 576 -19.02 15.55 -9.34
N PHE A 577 -19.92 14.59 -9.12
CA PHE A 577 -19.97 13.35 -9.90
C PHE A 577 -20.37 13.57 -11.36
N ILE A 578 -21.33 14.46 -11.62
CA ILE A 578 -21.75 14.79 -12.98
C ILE A 578 -20.60 15.45 -13.75
N ASP A 579 -19.94 16.44 -13.15
CA ASP A 579 -18.98 17.31 -13.85
C ASP A 579 -17.57 16.71 -13.95
N TRP A 580 -17.18 15.83 -13.02
CA TRP A 580 -15.76 15.46 -12.83
C TRP A 580 -15.44 13.97 -12.72
N LEU A 581 -16.41 13.07 -12.51
CA LEU A 581 -16.15 11.63 -12.37
C LEU A 581 -16.52 10.87 -13.64
N GLY A 582 -15.52 10.44 -14.43
CA GLY A 582 -15.74 9.79 -15.73
C GLY A 582 -16.05 10.78 -16.86
N GLU A 583 -16.41 12.01 -16.54
CA GLU A 583 -16.54 13.11 -17.49
C GLU A 583 -15.73 14.31 -17.01
N THR A 584 -15.36 15.19 -17.93
CA THR A 584 -14.68 16.45 -17.63
C THR A 584 -15.44 17.60 -18.27
N LYS A 585 -15.21 18.80 -17.75
CA LYS A 585 -15.75 20.04 -18.32
C LYS A 585 -15.32 20.30 -19.77
N TYR A 586 -14.33 19.59 -20.30
CA TYR A 586 -14.02 19.61 -21.73
C TYR A 586 -15.21 19.19 -22.59
N LYS A 587 -16.00 18.22 -22.15
CA LYS A 587 -17.18 17.73 -22.88
C LYS A 587 -18.25 18.81 -23.08
N TYR A 588 -18.34 19.76 -22.15
CA TYR A 588 -19.34 20.82 -22.15
C TYR A 588 -18.80 22.18 -22.65
N GLY A 589 -17.55 22.23 -23.13
CA GLY A 589 -16.93 23.44 -23.69
C GLY A 589 -16.34 24.36 -22.62
N LEU A 590 -15.18 24.00 -22.08
CA LEU A 590 -14.42 24.84 -21.16
C LEU A 590 -13.59 25.89 -21.91
N ASN A 591 -14.20 27.04 -22.22
CA ASN A 591 -13.62 28.05 -23.12
C ASN A 591 -12.45 28.88 -22.54
N THR A 592 -12.13 28.70 -21.26
CA THR A 592 -11.08 29.46 -20.55
C THR A 592 -9.71 28.80 -20.62
N ILE A 593 -9.64 27.55 -21.05
CA ILE A 593 -8.41 26.80 -21.30
C ILE A 593 -8.41 26.29 -22.76
N PRO A 594 -7.25 25.89 -23.31
CA PRO A 594 -7.20 25.28 -24.64
C PRO A 594 -8.09 24.03 -24.73
N PRO A 595 -8.74 23.76 -25.88
CA PRO A 595 -9.56 22.57 -26.06
C PRO A 595 -8.75 21.29 -25.87
N SER A 596 -9.43 20.20 -25.49
CA SER A 596 -8.80 18.90 -25.27
C SER A 596 -7.94 18.48 -26.47
N ARG A 597 -6.77 17.91 -26.19
CA ARG A 597 -5.88 17.32 -27.19
C ARG A 597 -6.51 16.15 -27.93
N PHE A 598 -7.56 15.56 -27.38
CA PHE A 598 -8.30 14.45 -27.98
C PHE A 598 -9.57 14.87 -28.71
N THR A 599 -9.84 16.17 -28.89
CA THR A 599 -11.07 16.69 -29.51
C THR A 599 -11.41 16.06 -30.87
N SER A 600 -10.42 15.65 -31.66
CA SER A 600 -10.63 14.99 -32.95
C SER A 600 -11.27 13.59 -32.85
N THR A 601 -11.18 12.95 -31.68
CA THR A 601 -11.71 11.59 -31.45
C THR A 601 -12.75 11.60 -30.34
N ASN A 602 -12.42 12.14 -29.17
CA ASN A 602 -13.31 12.33 -28.05
C ASN A 602 -12.78 13.44 -27.12
N ALA A 603 -13.54 14.54 -26.97
CA ALA A 603 -13.15 15.65 -26.10
C ALA A 603 -13.02 15.28 -24.60
N ASN A 604 -13.55 14.12 -24.19
CA ASN A 604 -13.38 13.56 -22.85
C ASN A 604 -12.21 12.54 -22.78
N GLY A 605 -11.19 12.72 -23.62
CA GLY A 605 -10.08 11.78 -23.79
C GLY A 605 -9.36 11.39 -22.50
N LEU A 606 -9.31 12.30 -21.51
CA LEU A 606 -8.69 12.06 -20.21
C LEU A 606 -9.27 10.81 -19.49
N TYR A 607 -10.61 10.65 -19.50
CA TYR A 607 -11.29 9.46 -18.97
C TYR A 607 -11.59 8.41 -20.04
N GLU A 608 -11.90 8.80 -21.27
CA GLU A 608 -12.24 7.85 -22.36
C GLU A 608 -11.11 6.85 -22.62
N TYR A 609 -9.86 7.26 -22.42
CA TYR A 609 -8.68 6.47 -22.79
C TYR A 609 -7.77 6.12 -21.60
N SER A 610 -8.17 6.36 -20.35
CA SER A 610 -7.33 6.09 -19.18
C SER A 610 -8.03 5.19 -18.17
N PRO A 611 -7.85 3.85 -18.26
CA PRO A 611 -8.36 2.90 -17.27
C PRO A 611 -7.89 3.24 -15.85
N PHE A 612 -6.62 3.63 -15.69
CA PHE A 612 -6.08 4.03 -14.39
C PHE A 612 -6.85 5.20 -13.77
N LEU A 613 -7.06 6.29 -14.51
CA LEU A 613 -7.79 7.44 -13.98
C LEU A 613 -9.26 7.07 -13.68
N CYS A 614 -9.89 6.26 -14.53
CA CYS A 614 -11.25 5.76 -14.27
C CYS A 614 -11.32 4.95 -12.97
N GLY A 615 -10.41 4.01 -12.75
CA GLY A 615 -10.35 3.20 -11.54
C GLY A 615 -10.04 4.02 -10.29
N ALA A 616 -9.03 4.89 -10.35
CA ALA A 616 -8.66 5.77 -9.24
C ALA A 616 -9.78 6.76 -8.89
N GLY A 617 -10.46 7.28 -9.91
CA GLY A 617 -11.59 8.19 -9.72
C GLY A 617 -12.82 7.47 -9.15
N LEU A 618 -13.11 6.25 -9.63
CA LEU A 618 -14.17 5.40 -9.09
C LEU A 618 -13.93 5.07 -7.62
N LEU A 619 -12.70 4.70 -7.26
CA LEU A 619 -12.32 4.40 -5.88
C LEU A 619 -12.64 5.56 -4.93
N GLU A 620 -12.23 6.79 -5.28
CA GLU A 620 -12.58 7.98 -4.50
C GLU A 620 -14.12 8.22 -4.48
N GLY A 621 -14.80 8.01 -5.61
CA GLY A 621 -16.25 8.15 -5.72
C GLY A 621 -17.02 7.18 -4.82
N LEU A 622 -16.62 5.91 -4.78
CA LEU A 622 -17.22 4.87 -3.94
C LEU A 622 -17.05 5.16 -2.45
N GLU A 623 -15.86 5.64 -2.05
CA GLU A 623 -15.63 6.05 -0.66
C GLU A 623 -16.53 7.21 -0.27
N LEU A 624 -16.65 8.25 -1.10
CA LEU A 624 -17.55 9.38 -0.83
C LEU A 624 -19.01 8.91 -0.76
N ALA A 625 -19.43 8.01 -1.66
CA ALA A 625 -20.78 7.44 -1.63
C ALA A 625 -21.05 6.67 -0.32
N TYR A 626 -20.10 5.84 0.13
CA TYR A 626 -20.16 5.15 1.41
C TYR A 626 -20.27 6.15 2.57
N LEU A 627 -19.38 7.14 2.62
CA LEU A 627 -19.32 8.15 3.68
C LEU A 627 -20.61 8.96 3.80
N ILE A 628 -21.19 9.35 2.68
CA ILE A 628 -22.49 10.03 2.63
C ILE A 628 -23.61 9.10 3.10
N GLY A 629 -23.59 7.85 2.65
CA GLY A 629 -24.56 6.83 3.07
C GLY A 629 -24.59 6.65 4.58
N VAL A 630 -23.44 6.40 5.20
CA VAL A 630 -23.36 6.21 6.66
C VAL A 630 -23.66 7.49 7.44
N TYR A 631 -23.33 8.67 6.91
CA TYR A 631 -23.71 9.95 7.49
C TYR A 631 -25.24 10.14 7.51
N ILE A 632 -25.92 9.83 6.39
CA ILE A 632 -27.39 9.89 6.32
C ILE A 632 -28.02 8.89 7.29
N TRP A 633 -27.49 7.67 7.36
CA TRP A 633 -27.98 6.63 8.26
C TRP A 633 -27.75 6.96 9.75
N ASP A 634 -26.68 7.67 10.07
CA ASP A 634 -26.41 8.11 11.45
C ASP A 634 -27.36 9.24 11.89
N THR A 635 -27.67 10.16 10.97
CA THR A 635 -28.51 11.33 11.25
C THR A 635 -30.01 11.01 11.26
N ALA A 636 -30.47 10.08 10.42
CA ALA A 636 -31.87 9.65 10.32
C ALA A 636 -32.18 8.42 11.21
N PRO A 637 -33.18 8.46 12.11
CA PRO A 637 -33.54 7.27 12.91
C PRO A 637 -34.31 6.20 12.13
N GLU A 638 -34.90 6.56 10.99
CA GLU A 638 -35.86 5.73 10.27
C GLU A 638 -35.27 4.38 9.83
N LEU A 639 -34.00 4.31 9.43
CA LEU A 639 -33.37 3.04 9.08
C LEU A 639 -33.32 2.07 10.28
N ALA A 640 -32.85 2.55 11.43
CA ALA A 640 -32.78 1.74 12.64
C ALA A 640 -34.18 1.27 13.05
N MET A 641 -35.19 2.15 12.95
CA MET A 641 -36.59 1.77 13.20
C MET A 641 -37.05 0.62 12.29
N VAL A 642 -36.80 0.71 10.98
CA VAL A 642 -37.18 -0.31 10.00
C VAL A 642 -36.52 -1.65 10.30
N ILE A 643 -35.22 -1.65 10.61
CA ILE A 643 -34.48 -2.88 10.90
C ILE A 643 -34.96 -3.54 12.20
N HIS A 644 -35.19 -2.75 13.26
CA HIS A 644 -35.69 -3.29 14.53
C HIS A 644 -37.13 -3.83 14.38
N LEU A 645 -37.99 -3.16 13.60
CA LEU A 645 -39.33 -3.65 13.27
C LEU A 645 -39.29 -4.93 12.44
N HIS A 646 -38.47 -4.97 11.38
CA HIS A 646 -38.32 -6.14 10.52
C HIS A 646 -37.88 -7.35 11.34
N ASN A 647 -36.86 -7.20 12.19
CA ASN A 647 -36.39 -8.28 13.06
C ASN A 647 -37.49 -8.78 14.02
N MET A 648 -38.27 -7.88 14.64
CA MET A 648 -39.38 -8.30 15.50
C MET A 648 -40.45 -9.07 14.73
N LEU A 649 -40.88 -8.55 13.57
CA LEU A 649 -41.93 -9.17 12.76
C LEU A 649 -41.51 -10.56 12.25
N GLU A 650 -40.22 -10.73 11.94
CA GLU A 650 -39.65 -12.04 11.59
C GLU A 650 -39.70 -13.00 12.79
N LYS A 651 -39.15 -12.61 13.95
CA LYS A 651 -39.09 -13.49 15.13
C LYS A 651 -40.46 -13.83 15.72
N LYS A 652 -41.46 -12.97 15.53
CA LYS A 652 -42.85 -13.23 15.92
C LYS A 652 -43.68 -13.96 14.85
N GLY A 653 -43.11 -14.26 13.69
CA GLY A 653 -43.78 -15.03 12.63
C GLY A 653 -44.84 -14.27 11.83
N PHE A 654 -44.85 -12.94 11.87
CA PHE A 654 -45.74 -12.12 11.03
C PHE A 654 -45.27 -12.08 9.57
N LEU A 655 -43.97 -12.28 9.32
CA LEU A 655 -43.39 -12.41 8.00
C LEU A 655 -43.15 -13.88 7.68
N LYS A 656 -43.76 -14.38 6.59
CA LYS A 656 -43.58 -15.78 6.15
C LYS A 656 -42.13 -16.09 5.77
N ASN A 657 -41.47 -15.12 5.13
CA ASN A 657 -40.08 -15.19 4.72
C ASN A 657 -39.39 -13.89 5.12
N PRO A 658 -38.15 -13.93 5.64
CA PRO A 658 -37.37 -12.72 5.90
C PRO A 658 -37.18 -11.92 4.60
N VAL A 659 -37.08 -10.59 4.74
CA VAL A 659 -36.74 -9.71 3.62
C VAL A 659 -35.22 -9.65 3.54
N GLY A 660 -34.67 -10.11 2.42
CA GLY A 660 -33.22 -10.30 2.26
C GLY A 660 -32.41 -9.02 2.46
N LEU A 661 -32.91 -7.87 2.00
CA LEU A 661 -32.26 -6.57 2.18
C LEU A 661 -32.01 -6.24 3.66
N TRP A 662 -33.07 -6.24 4.47
CA TRP A 662 -32.98 -5.83 5.88
C TRP A 662 -32.18 -6.82 6.72
N SER A 663 -32.30 -8.11 6.42
CA SER A 663 -31.51 -9.16 7.09
C SER A 663 -30.02 -8.98 6.82
N SER A 664 -29.65 -8.66 5.57
CA SER A 664 -28.25 -8.44 5.17
C SER A 664 -27.67 -7.18 5.81
N ILE A 665 -28.41 -6.05 5.81
CA ILE A 665 -27.96 -4.81 6.46
C ILE A 665 -27.84 -5.01 7.99
N ALA A 666 -28.78 -5.71 8.61
CA ALA A 666 -28.72 -6.02 10.04
C ALA A 666 -27.49 -6.86 10.40
N GLY A 667 -27.10 -7.81 9.54
CA GLY A 667 -25.87 -8.59 9.68
C GLY A 667 -24.61 -7.73 9.51
N LEU A 668 -24.52 -6.98 8.41
CA LEU A 668 -23.36 -6.14 8.08
C LEU A 668 -23.07 -5.06 9.13
N PHE A 669 -24.12 -4.48 9.72
CA PHE A 669 -24.01 -3.36 10.66
C PHE A 669 -24.51 -3.71 12.06
N ALA A 670 -24.47 -4.99 12.45
CA ALA A 670 -24.99 -5.47 13.73
C ALA A 670 -24.42 -4.68 14.93
N SER A 671 -23.12 -4.40 14.93
CA SER A 671 -22.45 -3.65 15.99
C SER A 671 -22.89 -2.18 16.08
N SER A 672 -23.34 -1.60 14.97
CA SER A 672 -23.83 -0.21 14.92
C SER A 672 -25.31 -0.11 15.28
N LEU A 673 -26.11 -1.12 14.90
CA LEU A 673 -27.57 -1.12 15.05
C LEU A 673 -28.05 -1.69 16.40
N PHE A 674 -27.27 -2.56 17.03
CA PHE A 674 -27.64 -3.27 18.27
C PHE A 674 -26.60 -3.02 19.38
N ALA A 675 -26.62 -1.81 19.93
CA ALA A 675 -25.52 -1.25 20.70
C ALA A 675 -25.14 -1.98 22.00
N ASN A 676 -26.00 -2.84 22.56
CA ASN A 676 -25.75 -3.57 23.81
C ASN A 676 -25.54 -5.08 23.59
N THR A 677 -26.29 -5.70 22.68
CA THR A 677 -26.21 -7.14 22.40
C THR A 677 -25.20 -7.49 21.32
N LYS A 678 -24.93 -6.56 20.38
CA LYS A 678 -24.14 -6.75 19.13
C LYS A 678 -24.62 -7.90 18.24
N THR A 679 -25.75 -8.49 18.59
CA THR A 679 -26.44 -9.57 17.89
C THR A 679 -27.91 -9.19 17.76
N LEU A 680 -28.59 -9.78 16.78
CA LEU A 680 -30.01 -9.53 16.56
C LEU A 680 -30.80 -9.98 17.80
N PRO A 681 -31.61 -9.10 18.40
CA PRO A 681 -32.41 -9.46 19.57
C PRO A 681 -33.47 -10.49 19.19
N THR A 682 -33.63 -11.52 20.02
CA THR A 682 -34.68 -12.54 19.87
C THR A 682 -35.92 -12.23 20.73
N SER A 683 -35.79 -11.34 21.70
CA SER A 683 -36.85 -10.84 22.59
C SER A 683 -36.53 -9.41 23.05
N ASN A 684 -37.43 -8.77 23.80
CA ASN A 684 -37.24 -7.42 24.35
C ASN A 684 -36.90 -6.36 23.29
N PHE A 685 -37.51 -6.45 22.10
CA PHE A 685 -37.24 -5.60 20.95
C PHE A 685 -37.36 -4.10 21.26
N ALA A 686 -38.36 -3.70 22.05
CA ALA A 686 -38.53 -2.30 22.47
C ALA A 686 -37.32 -1.78 23.27
N GLN A 687 -36.76 -2.58 24.18
CA GLN A 687 -35.59 -2.17 24.97
C GLN A 687 -34.35 -2.10 24.08
N ALA A 688 -34.15 -3.07 23.19
CA ALA A 688 -33.03 -3.05 22.24
C ALA A 688 -33.06 -1.81 21.34
N PHE A 689 -34.25 -1.38 20.89
CA PHE A 689 -34.40 -0.14 20.14
C PHE A 689 -34.23 1.11 21.00
N LEU A 690 -34.73 1.13 22.24
CA LEU A 690 -34.53 2.24 23.18
C LEU A 690 -33.05 2.45 23.51
N ASP A 691 -32.27 1.38 23.69
CA ASP A 691 -30.83 1.44 23.94
C ASP A 691 -30.07 2.12 22.78
N HIS A 692 -30.58 1.98 21.56
CA HIS A 692 -30.08 2.68 20.39
C HIS A 692 -30.58 4.13 20.34
N ALA A 693 -31.89 4.35 20.56
CA ALA A 693 -32.51 5.67 20.47
C ALA A 693 -32.05 6.65 21.57
N GLN A 694 -31.85 6.18 22.80
CA GLN A 694 -31.42 6.99 23.96
C GLN A 694 -29.97 7.48 23.85
N LYS A 695 -29.12 6.79 23.07
CA LYS A 695 -27.74 7.22 22.80
C LYS A 695 -27.65 8.44 21.87
N ARG A 696 -28.77 8.88 21.27
CA ARG A 696 -28.82 10.08 20.42
C ARG A 696 -28.78 11.37 21.27
N ASP A 697 -27.58 11.77 21.68
CA ASP A 697 -27.36 13.06 22.33
C ASP A 697 -27.41 14.22 21.32
N ILE A 698 -28.29 15.19 21.57
CA ILE A 698 -28.51 16.40 20.75
C ILE A 698 -27.20 17.23 20.63
N ARG A 699 -26.26 17.10 21.58
CA ARG A 699 -24.98 17.84 21.58
C ARG A 699 -23.96 17.34 20.55
N ALA A 700 -24.07 16.10 20.05
CA ALA A 700 -23.13 15.55 19.08
C ALA A 700 -23.22 16.24 17.69
N ARG A 701 -24.41 16.73 17.31
CA ARG A 701 -24.67 17.43 16.04
C ARG A 701 -23.87 18.74 15.88
N ALA A 702 -23.33 19.31 16.95
CA ALA A 702 -22.59 20.57 16.91
C ALA A 702 -21.11 20.44 16.51
N ARG A 703 -20.54 19.23 16.43
CA ARG A 703 -19.08 19.02 16.28
C ARG A 703 -18.52 19.20 14.86
N ASN A 704 -19.33 19.14 13.80
CA ASN A 704 -18.83 19.22 12.42
C ASN A 704 -18.82 20.63 11.79
N LYS A 705 -19.15 21.69 12.55
CA LYS A 705 -19.15 23.08 12.04
C LYS A 705 -17.75 23.66 11.75
N GLY A 706 -16.68 22.91 12.03
CA GLY A 706 -15.28 23.35 11.84
C GLY A 706 -14.53 22.67 10.70
N ALA A 707 -15.17 21.79 9.92
CA ALA A 707 -14.50 21.14 8.79
C ALA A 707 -14.31 22.15 7.63
N ALA A 708 -13.09 22.22 7.09
CA ALA A 708 -12.74 23.10 5.99
C ALA A 708 -13.22 22.57 4.62
N ASP A 709 -13.55 21.28 4.52
CA ASP A 709 -13.96 20.59 3.31
C ASP A 709 -15.04 19.51 3.57
N LEU A 710 -15.60 18.95 2.49
CA LEU A 710 -16.67 17.95 2.52
C LEU A 710 -16.22 16.63 3.16
N VAL A 711 -14.97 16.21 2.93
CA VAL A 711 -14.44 14.94 3.43
C VAL A 711 -14.27 14.98 4.96
N GLY A 712 -13.73 16.08 5.49
CA GLY A 712 -13.65 16.30 6.93
C GLY A 712 -15.03 16.37 7.59
N ALA A 713 -16.03 16.93 6.90
CA ALA A 713 -17.41 16.97 7.39
C ALA A 713 -18.09 15.59 7.43
N LEU A 714 -17.62 14.63 6.61
CA LEU A 714 -18.16 13.27 6.48
C LEU A 714 -17.35 12.22 7.25
N ASN A 715 -16.45 12.62 8.15
CA ASN A 715 -15.63 11.69 8.92
C ASN A 715 -16.50 10.71 9.75
N PRO A 716 -16.43 9.38 9.51
CA PRO A 716 -17.23 8.40 10.24
C PRO A 716 -16.99 8.41 11.75
N GLN A 717 -15.81 8.81 12.23
CA GLN A 717 -15.53 8.87 13.66
C GLN A 717 -16.34 9.95 14.39
N ALA A 718 -16.88 10.93 13.65
CA ALA A 718 -17.80 11.92 14.18
C ALA A 718 -19.24 11.37 14.34
N ASN A 719 -19.58 10.25 13.69
CA ASN A 719 -20.89 9.62 13.76
C ASN A 719 -21.13 9.01 15.15
N MET A 720 -22.40 8.86 15.54
CA MET A 720 -22.78 8.25 16.82
C MET A 720 -22.74 6.72 16.77
N PHE A 721 -23.22 6.12 15.68
CA PHE A 721 -23.44 4.68 15.51
C PHE A 721 -22.56 4.08 14.41
N PHE A 722 -22.51 4.73 13.24
CA PHE A 722 -21.80 4.20 12.07
C PHE A 722 -20.39 4.77 11.97
N LYS A 723 -19.46 4.21 12.76
CA LYS A 723 -18.08 4.72 12.90
C LYS A 723 -17.04 4.02 12.04
N THR A 724 -17.40 2.90 11.42
CA THR A 724 -16.46 2.07 10.67
C THR A 724 -16.05 2.78 9.37
N LYS A 725 -14.74 2.89 9.14
CA LYS A 725 -14.18 3.35 7.87
C LYS A 725 -14.12 2.18 6.89
N PRO A 726 -14.30 2.40 5.57
CA PRO A 726 -14.05 1.37 4.58
C PRO A 726 -12.55 1.06 4.50
N HIS A 727 -12.20 -0.16 4.09
CA HIS A 727 -10.80 -0.64 4.06
C HIS A 727 -9.89 0.29 3.23
N THR A 728 -10.36 0.74 2.08
CA THR A 728 -9.61 1.62 1.16
C THR A 728 -9.31 2.99 1.78
N GLN A 729 -10.21 3.54 2.60
CA GLN A 729 -9.97 4.77 3.33
C GLN A 729 -8.90 4.58 4.41
N ILE A 730 -8.91 3.44 5.11
CA ILE A 730 -7.89 3.09 6.11
C ILE A 730 -6.52 3.02 5.45
N LEU A 731 -6.43 2.36 4.29
CA LEU A 731 -5.20 2.32 3.50
C LEU A 731 -4.77 3.71 3.03
N ARG A 732 -5.67 4.52 2.48
CA ARG A 732 -5.35 5.89 2.03
C ARG A 732 -4.85 6.78 3.16
N GLU A 733 -5.49 6.74 4.33
CA GLU A 733 -5.04 7.51 5.51
C GLU A 733 -3.68 7.03 6.03
N ALA A 734 -3.37 5.74 5.85
CA ALA A 734 -2.04 5.17 6.08
C ALA A 734 -1.04 5.49 4.95
N GLY A 735 -1.44 6.27 3.93
CA GLY A 735 -0.61 6.63 2.78
C GLY A 735 -0.43 5.51 1.77
N TRP A 736 -1.39 4.57 1.70
CA TRP A 736 -1.35 3.32 0.94
C TRP A 736 -0.27 2.32 1.40
N ASP A 737 0.18 2.44 2.66
CA ASP A 737 1.07 1.47 3.32
C ASP A 737 0.30 0.67 4.38
N PRO A 738 -0.01 -0.62 4.13
CA PRO A 738 -0.73 -1.48 5.08
C PRO A 738 -0.08 -1.62 6.46
N GLU A 739 1.23 -1.41 6.58
CA GLU A 739 1.92 -1.47 7.89
C GLU A 739 1.61 -0.25 8.75
N ARG A 740 1.41 0.91 8.11
CA ARG A 740 1.10 2.15 8.81
C ARG A 740 -0.34 2.18 9.33
N VAL A 741 -1.15 1.20 8.97
CA VAL A 741 -2.49 1.00 9.54
C VAL A 741 -2.34 0.66 11.03
N PRO A 742 -2.95 1.40 11.96
CA PRO A 742 -2.89 1.05 13.37
C PRO A 742 -3.76 -0.20 13.65
N ASP A 743 -3.37 -1.01 14.64
CA ASP A 743 -4.16 -2.18 15.08
C ASP A 743 -5.58 -1.81 15.53
N SER A 744 -5.83 -0.55 15.87
CA SER A 744 -7.17 -0.01 16.18
C SER A 744 -8.10 0.08 14.97
N ASP A 745 -7.55 0.14 13.76
CA ASP A 745 -8.29 0.40 12.52
C ASP A 745 -8.36 -0.84 11.62
N VAL A 746 -7.58 -1.90 11.92
CA VAL A 746 -7.67 -3.20 11.22
C VAL A 746 -9.09 -3.75 11.27
N LEU A 747 -9.60 -4.25 10.13
CA LEU A 747 -10.95 -4.79 9.98
C LEU A 747 -10.95 -6.31 10.18
N PHE A 748 -12.10 -6.87 10.61
CA PHE A 748 -12.28 -8.31 10.81
C PHE A 748 -13.53 -8.81 10.07
N PRO A 749 -13.48 -10.02 9.49
CA PRO A 749 -12.26 -10.73 9.08
C PRO A 749 -11.56 -9.97 7.93
N SER A 750 -10.23 -10.00 7.87
CA SER A 750 -9.45 -9.51 6.72
C SER A 750 -8.15 -10.28 6.61
N ILE A 751 -7.55 -10.32 5.42
CA ILE A 751 -6.24 -10.93 5.18
C ILE A 751 -5.15 -10.12 5.92
N LEU A 752 -5.27 -8.79 5.98
CA LEU A 752 -4.38 -7.96 6.81
C LEU A 752 -4.45 -8.36 8.30
N ALA A 753 -5.65 -8.64 8.83
CA ALA A 753 -5.80 -9.13 10.19
C ALA A 753 -5.17 -10.52 10.37
N ALA A 754 -5.43 -11.43 9.43
CA ALA A 754 -4.85 -12.77 9.42
C ALA A 754 -3.31 -12.72 9.47
N GLN A 755 -2.71 -11.85 8.65
CA GLN A 755 -1.28 -11.66 8.58
C GLN A 755 -0.67 -11.07 9.86
N ARG A 756 -1.31 -10.07 10.46
CA ARG A 756 -0.80 -9.53 11.73
C ARG A 756 -0.95 -10.55 12.87
N LEU A 757 -2.04 -11.31 12.89
CA LEU A 757 -2.24 -12.37 13.86
C LEU A 757 -1.23 -13.52 13.68
N SER A 758 -0.82 -13.85 12.44
CA SER A 758 0.17 -14.89 12.17
C SER A 758 1.58 -14.53 12.67
N GLN A 759 1.87 -13.22 12.79
CA GLN A 759 3.13 -12.69 13.30
C GLN A 759 3.22 -12.68 14.84
N LEU A 760 2.11 -12.87 15.55
CA LEU A 760 2.09 -12.86 17.01
C LEU A 760 2.66 -14.16 17.59
N LYS A 761 3.25 -14.06 18.79
CA LYS A 761 3.78 -15.23 19.49
C LYS A 761 2.65 -16.20 19.87
N ARG A 762 2.86 -17.49 19.60
CA ARG A 762 1.95 -18.56 20.03
C ARG A 762 2.38 -19.05 21.41
N LEU A 763 1.49 -18.95 22.39
CA LEU A 763 1.69 -19.34 23.78
C LEU A 763 0.89 -20.61 24.07
N ARG A 764 1.50 -21.59 24.73
CA ARG A 764 0.77 -22.75 25.23
C ARG A 764 0.12 -22.39 26.56
N ASP A 765 -1.20 -22.52 26.64
CA ASP A 765 -1.93 -22.34 27.89
C ASP A 765 -1.51 -23.43 28.89
N PRO A 766 -0.95 -23.06 30.06
CA PRO A 766 -0.40 -24.04 31.01
C PRO A 766 -1.46 -24.89 31.70
N VAL A 767 -2.74 -24.47 31.69
CA VAL A 767 -3.85 -25.17 32.35
C VAL A 767 -4.60 -26.07 31.39
N THR A 768 -4.82 -25.61 30.16
CA THR A 768 -5.63 -26.34 29.16
C THR A 768 -4.80 -27.05 28.09
N GLY A 769 -3.50 -26.77 28.00
CA GLY A 769 -2.60 -27.32 26.98
C GLY A 769 -2.86 -26.82 25.55
N LYS A 770 -3.89 -25.98 25.35
CA LYS A 770 -4.23 -25.39 24.05
C LYS A 770 -3.27 -24.26 23.67
N MET A 771 -2.98 -24.14 22.37
CA MET A 771 -2.23 -23.01 21.84
C MET A 771 -3.14 -21.77 21.81
N LYS A 772 -2.63 -20.65 22.30
CA LYS A 772 -3.25 -19.34 22.29
C LYS A 772 -2.32 -18.33 21.62
N VAL A 773 -2.88 -17.29 21.04
CA VAL A 773 -2.09 -16.17 20.51
C VAL A 773 -1.85 -15.16 21.63
N GLU A 774 -0.68 -14.51 21.64
CA GLU A 774 -0.36 -13.44 22.58
C GLU A 774 -1.47 -12.37 22.63
N GLU A 775 -1.90 -12.00 23.84
CA GLU A 775 -3.01 -11.06 24.03
C GLU A 775 -2.57 -9.64 23.68
N THR A 776 -2.83 -9.23 22.45
CA THR A 776 -2.59 -7.87 21.94
C THR A 776 -3.89 -7.07 21.80
N GLU A 777 -3.79 -5.79 21.43
CA GLU A 777 -4.97 -5.00 21.06
C GLU A 777 -5.75 -5.65 19.92
N LEU A 778 -5.05 -6.20 18.93
CA LEU A 778 -5.65 -6.88 17.79
C LEU A 778 -6.47 -8.12 18.23
N VAL A 779 -5.91 -8.97 19.09
CA VAL A 779 -6.60 -10.17 19.64
C VAL A 779 -7.81 -9.76 20.48
N ARG A 780 -7.68 -8.77 21.35
CA ARG A 780 -8.80 -8.23 22.14
C ARG A 780 -9.92 -7.67 21.25
N ARG A 781 -9.58 -7.04 20.12
CA ARG A 781 -10.57 -6.55 19.14
C ARG A 781 -11.24 -7.70 18.38
N ALA A 782 -10.50 -8.73 17.98
CA ALA A 782 -11.06 -9.93 17.36
C ALA A 782 -12.07 -10.63 18.29
N LYS A 783 -11.73 -10.80 19.58
CA LYS A 783 -12.65 -11.31 20.61
C LYS A 783 -13.88 -10.42 20.78
N LYS A 784 -13.68 -9.09 20.78
CA LYS A 784 -14.78 -8.11 20.87
C LYS A 784 -15.69 -8.10 19.64
N TYR A 785 -15.16 -8.47 18.47
CA TYR A 785 -15.88 -8.65 17.22
C TYR A 785 -16.72 -9.92 17.22
N GLY A 786 -16.39 -10.89 18.08
CA GLY A 786 -17.15 -12.12 18.28
C GLY A 786 -16.41 -13.39 17.88
N MET A 787 -15.12 -13.30 17.54
CA MET A 787 -14.29 -14.46 17.22
C MET A 787 -13.87 -15.22 18.48
N SER A 788 -14.00 -16.53 18.45
CA SER A 788 -13.44 -17.46 19.42
C SER A 788 -11.92 -17.59 19.27
N GLU A 789 -11.24 -18.12 20.31
CA GLU A 789 -9.79 -18.39 20.26
C GLU A 789 -9.40 -19.35 19.13
N ASP A 790 -10.25 -20.36 18.88
CA ASP A 790 -10.03 -21.34 17.82
C ASP A 790 -10.15 -20.68 16.43
N GLU A 791 -11.12 -19.77 16.24
CA GLU A 791 -11.27 -18.98 15.00
C GLU A 791 -10.13 -17.98 14.79
N ILE A 792 -9.63 -17.34 15.85
CA ILE A 792 -8.47 -16.43 15.78
C ILE A 792 -7.23 -17.21 15.37
N THR A 793 -7.04 -18.42 15.92
CA THR A 793 -5.92 -19.30 15.59
C THR A 793 -6.02 -19.85 14.17
N ALA A 794 -7.23 -20.19 13.72
CA ALA A 794 -7.49 -20.61 12.35
C ALA A 794 -7.21 -19.48 11.35
N LEU A 795 -7.69 -18.26 11.62
CA LEU A 795 -7.41 -17.08 10.79
C LEU A 795 -5.91 -16.76 10.74
N ALA A 796 -5.20 -16.86 11.86
CA ALA A 796 -3.74 -16.69 11.88
C ALA A 796 -3.00 -17.76 11.06
N SER A 797 -3.62 -18.91 10.81
CA SER A 797 -3.03 -20.02 10.05
C SER A 797 -3.46 -20.04 8.57
N SER A 798 -4.48 -19.27 8.18
CA SER A 798 -4.98 -19.23 6.80
C SER A 798 -4.07 -18.45 5.85
N VAL A 799 -3.16 -17.62 6.38
CA VAL A 799 -2.15 -16.89 5.60
C VAL A 799 -1.20 -17.85 4.91
N ASP A 800 -0.81 -18.93 5.59
CA ASP A 800 0.04 -19.98 5.02
C ASP A 800 -0.69 -20.71 3.88
N THR A 801 -2.01 -20.91 4.01
CA THR A 801 -2.84 -21.52 2.97
C THR A 801 -2.95 -20.61 1.74
N LEU A 802 -3.22 -19.32 1.93
CA LEU A 802 -3.28 -18.34 0.82
C LEU A 802 -1.92 -18.17 0.13
N ALA A 803 -0.82 -18.16 0.90
CA ALA A 803 0.54 -18.16 0.35
C ALA A 803 0.85 -19.46 -0.43
N SER A 804 0.32 -20.61 0.01
CA SER A 804 0.51 -21.90 -0.67
C SER A 804 -0.41 -22.13 -1.88
N MET A 805 -1.58 -21.48 -1.93
CA MET A 805 -2.55 -21.62 -3.02
C MET A 805 -2.06 -20.95 -4.32
N HIS A 806 -1.12 -20.01 -4.23
CA HIS A 806 -0.51 -19.31 -5.37
C HIS A 806 0.94 -19.73 -5.64
N ALA A 807 1.31 -20.98 -5.32
CA ALA A 807 2.59 -21.58 -5.75
C ALA A 807 2.86 -21.44 -7.27
N TRP A 808 1.83 -21.14 -8.07
CA TRP A 808 1.90 -20.78 -9.48
C TRP A 808 2.45 -19.36 -9.78
N ASP A 809 2.15 -18.34 -8.97
CA ASP A 809 2.74 -16.99 -9.11
C ASP A 809 4.11 -16.90 -8.45
N ASP A 810 4.38 -17.73 -7.43
CA ASP A 810 5.73 -17.94 -6.92
C ASP A 810 6.65 -18.51 -8.00
N LEU A 811 6.12 -19.29 -8.94
CA LEU A 811 6.86 -19.72 -10.12
C LEU A 811 7.19 -18.56 -11.06
N LYS A 812 6.32 -17.53 -11.19
CA LYS A 812 6.55 -16.32 -12.00
C LYS A 812 7.50 -15.32 -11.32
N THR A 813 7.38 -15.14 -10.01
CA THR A 813 8.27 -14.28 -9.20
C THR A 813 9.67 -14.90 -9.06
N GLN A 814 9.75 -16.21 -8.80
CA GLN A 814 11.03 -16.95 -8.91
C GLN A 814 11.55 -16.99 -10.34
N GLN A 815 10.69 -16.99 -11.35
CA GLN A 815 11.09 -16.83 -12.73
C GLN A 815 11.72 -15.46 -12.96
N VAL A 816 11.17 -14.35 -12.45
CA VAL A 816 11.79 -13.00 -12.52
C VAL A 816 13.12 -12.92 -11.77
N GLU A 817 13.23 -13.54 -10.59
CA GLU A 817 14.49 -13.68 -9.86
C GLU A 817 15.51 -14.53 -10.65
N ARG A 818 15.08 -15.64 -11.26
CA ARG A 818 15.89 -16.47 -12.18
C ARG A 818 16.17 -15.78 -13.53
N TYR A 819 15.39 -14.77 -13.93
CA TYR A 819 15.54 -14.06 -15.19
C TYR A 819 16.69 -13.05 -15.15
N MET A 820 17.04 -12.52 -13.98
CA MET A 820 18.22 -11.66 -13.81
C MET A 820 19.52 -12.45 -13.58
N ASP A 821 19.42 -13.72 -13.16
CA ASP A 821 20.55 -14.63 -12.94
C ASP A 821 20.91 -15.44 -14.21
N THR A 822 21.62 -14.81 -15.16
CA THR A 822 22.15 -15.54 -16.34
C THR A 822 23.65 -15.78 -16.28
N ALA A 823 24.08 -16.94 -15.78
CA ALA A 823 25.34 -17.56 -16.21
C ALA A 823 25.22 -19.10 -16.17
N PRO A 824 25.42 -19.82 -17.29
CA PRO A 824 25.38 -21.28 -17.30
C PRO A 824 26.47 -21.93 -16.42
N GLU A 825 27.57 -21.21 -16.14
CA GLU A 825 28.65 -21.69 -15.25
C GLU A 825 28.38 -21.46 -13.76
N MET A 826 27.28 -20.78 -13.38
CA MET A 826 26.86 -20.57 -11.99
C MET A 826 25.70 -21.46 -11.54
N ALA A 827 25.19 -22.36 -12.41
CA ALA A 827 24.19 -23.36 -12.02
C ALA A 827 24.69 -24.30 -10.88
N GLY A 828 26.01 -24.35 -10.64
CA GLY A 828 26.61 -25.06 -9.51
C GLY A 828 26.70 -24.26 -8.19
N LEU A 829 26.27 -23.00 -8.17
CA LEU A 829 26.34 -22.11 -6.98
C LEU A 829 24.98 -21.55 -6.55
N THR A 830 23.89 -21.91 -7.24
CA THR A 830 22.53 -21.63 -6.78
C THR A 830 22.15 -22.60 -5.66
N THR A 831 22.59 -22.32 -4.43
CA THR A 831 21.73 -22.69 -3.30
C THR A 831 20.50 -21.80 -3.40
N SER A 832 19.41 -22.37 -3.94
CA SER A 832 18.07 -21.95 -3.55
C SER A 832 18.09 -21.88 -2.03
N TYR A 833 18.20 -20.67 -1.47
CA TYR A 833 17.90 -20.51 -0.05
C TYR A 833 16.49 -21.07 0.12
N PRO A 834 16.27 -21.98 1.08
CA PRO A 834 14.91 -22.30 1.47
C PRO A 834 14.27 -20.96 1.83
N ARG A 835 13.32 -20.49 1.02
CA ARG A 835 12.50 -19.32 1.38
C ARG A 835 11.94 -19.67 2.75
N ASN A 836 12.32 -18.91 3.77
CA ASN A 836 11.68 -19.07 5.06
C ASN A 836 10.18 -18.84 4.82
N LYS A 837 9.32 -19.71 5.37
CA LYS A 837 7.84 -19.59 5.31
C LYS A 837 7.28 -18.22 5.76
N LYS A 838 8.14 -17.27 6.16
CA LYS A 838 7.83 -15.96 6.71
C LYS A 838 8.28 -14.76 5.85
N ASP A 839 9.10 -14.95 4.81
CA ASP A 839 9.58 -13.81 4.00
C ASP A 839 8.61 -13.52 2.84
N VAL A 840 7.67 -12.59 3.09
CA VAL A 840 6.63 -12.15 2.16
C VAL A 840 7.16 -11.04 1.25
N THR A 841 7.14 -11.24 -0.07
CA THR A 841 7.57 -10.24 -1.06
C THR A 841 6.58 -9.09 -1.19
N THR A 842 6.98 -7.97 -1.79
CA THR A 842 6.06 -6.85 -2.08
C THR A 842 4.87 -7.32 -2.92
N THR A 843 5.09 -8.15 -3.93
CA THR A 843 4.03 -8.68 -4.80
C THR A 843 3.04 -9.56 -4.04
N ASP A 844 3.51 -10.37 -3.09
CA ASP A 844 2.63 -11.20 -2.26
C ASP A 844 1.69 -10.34 -1.40
N TYR A 845 2.21 -9.24 -0.85
CA TYR A 845 1.39 -8.30 -0.11
C TYR A 845 0.39 -7.54 -0.99
N LEU A 846 0.77 -7.18 -2.22
CA LEU A 846 -0.14 -6.56 -3.17
C LEU A 846 -1.28 -7.52 -3.53
N GLU A 847 -0.97 -8.80 -3.73
CA GLU A 847 -1.95 -9.85 -4.02
C GLU A 847 -2.88 -10.10 -2.82
N GLN A 848 -2.33 -10.21 -1.60
CA GLN A 848 -3.13 -10.32 -0.38
C GLN A 848 -4.08 -9.13 -0.20
N SER A 849 -3.59 -7.91 -0.45
CA SER A 849 -4.40 -6.69 -0.33
C SER A 849 -5.45 -6.57 -1.44
N LYS A 850 -5.18 -7.11 -2.65
CA LYS A 850 -6.14 -7.18 -3.76
C LYS A 850 -7.44 -7.82 -3.30
N TRP A 851 -7.36 -8.92 -2.56
CA TRP A 851 -8.52 -9.69 -2.12
C TRP A 851 -9.33 -9.01 -1.00
N ASP A 852 -8.67 -8.34 -0.05
CA ASP A 852 -9.36 -7.53 0.96
C ASP A 852 -10.12 -6.36 0.30
N ILE A 853 -9.52 -5.72 -0.70
CA ILE A 853 -10.13 -4.60 -1.45
C ILE A 853 -11.27 -5.11 -2.34
N PHE A 854 -11.06 -6.21 -3.06
CA PHE A 854 -12.08 -6.87 -3.88
C PHE A 854 -13.31 -7.20 -3.04
N THR A 855 -13.11 -7.85 -1.89
CA THR A 855 -14.16 -8.20 -0.93
C THR A 855 -15.00 -7.00 -0.52
N ALA A 856 -14.35 -5.86 -0.23
CA ALA A 856 -15.03 -4.64 0.18
C ALA A 856 -15.81 -3.94 -0.96
N ILE A 857 -15.38 -4.10 -2.22
CA ILE A 857 -15.96 -3.42 -3.38
C ILE A 857 -17.07 -4.25 -4.03
N ASN A 858 -16.74 -5.42 -4.58
CA ASN A 858 -17.67 -6.25 -5.35
C ASN A 858 -17.58 -7.76 -5.03
N GLY A 859 -16.82 -8.13 -3.99
CA GLY A 859 -16.74 -9.50 -3.49
C GLY A 859 -17.87 -9.87 -2.53
N ASN A 860 -17.68 -10.90 -1.71
CA ASN A 860 -18.73 -11.49 -0.86
C ASN A 860 -19.29 -10.57 0.26
N MET A 861 -18.59 -9.48 0.62
CA MET A 861 -19.01 -8.51 1.63
C MET A 861 -18.89 -7.06 1.10
N PRO A 862 -19.61 -6.71 0.03
CA PRO A 862 -19.30 -5.54 -0.80
C PRO A 862 -19.90 -4.26 -0.23
N VAL A 863 -19.45 -3.84 0.95
CA VAL A 863 -19.99 -2.67 1.66
C VAL A 863 -19.85 -1.38 0.83
N MET A 864 -18.77 -1.24 0.06
CA MET A 864 -18.59 -0.08 -0.83
C MET A 864 -19.38 -0.19 -2.13
N GLY A 865 -19.80 -1.40 -2.52
CA GLY A 865 -20.66 -1.60 -3.68
C GLY A 865 -22.14 -1.38 -3.43
N LEU A 866 -22.57 -1.27 -2.16
CA LEU A 866 -23.96 -1.01 -1.80
C LEU A 866 -24.33 0.44 -2.12
N SER A 867 -25.41 0.61 -2.88
CA SER A 867 -26.01 1.92 -3.11
C SER A 867 -26.88 2.33 -1.93
N PHE A 868 -26.26 2.90 -0.88
CA PHE A 868 -26.93 3.30 0.38
C PHE A 868 -28.18 4.17 0.18
N LEU A 869 -28.25 4.91 -0.92
CA LEU A 869 -29.38 5.79 -1.24
C LEU A 869 -30.65 5.00 -1.53
N TRP A 870 -30.56 3.80 -2.12
CA TRP A 870 -31.73 2.98 -2.45
C TRP A 870 -32.39 2.34 -1.23
N PRO A 871 -31.68 1.66 -0.31
CA PRO A 871 -32.27 1.22 0.95
C PRO A 871 -32.89 2.39 1.73
N THR A 872 -32.25 3.57 1.72
CA THR A 872 -32.80 4.79 2.35
C THR A 872 -34.11 5.22 1.70
N THR A 873 -34.17 5.22 0.36
CA THR A 873 -35.40 5.47 -0.41
C THR A 873 -36.53 4.52 0.01
N ILE A 874 -36.23 3.22 0.14
CA ILE A 874 -37.23 2.22 0.56
C ILE A 874 -37.70 2.47 1.99
N VAL A 875 -36.81 2.88 2.91
CA VAL A 875 -37.18 3.25 4.29
C VAL A 875 -38.24 4.36 4.31
N TYR A 876 -38.05 5.43 3.53
CA TYR A 876 -39.05 6.51 3.47
C TYR A 876 -40.35 6.06 2.79
N MET A 877 -40.26 5.27 1.71
CA MET A 877 -41.46 4.67 1.10
C MET A 877 -42.24 3.79 2.06
N PHE A 878 -41.55 3.01 2.90
CA PHE A 878 -42.14 2.16 3.93
C PHE A 878 -42.96 3.00 4.92
N PHE A 879 -42.34 4.01 5.53
CA PHE A 879 -43.05 4.84 6.51
C PHE A 879 -44.25 5.56 5.92
N MET A 880 -44.09 6.15 4.73
CA MET A 880 -45.19 6.85 4.09
C MET A 880 -46.37 5.91 3.78
N THR A 881 -46.09 4.67 3.38
CA THR A 881 -47.14 3.66 3.13
C THR A 881 -47.79 3.18 4.42
N VAL A 882 -47.01 2.93 5.48
CA VAL A 882 -47.53 2.52 6.79
C VAL A 882 -48.43 3.61 7.39
N GLU A 883 -47.98 4.87 7.34
CA GLU A 883 -48.74 6.02 7.82
C GLU A 883 -50.07 6.16 7.09
N GLU A 884 -50.06 6.01 5.76
CA GLU A 884 -51.27 6.06 4.94
C GLU A 884 -52.25 4.94 5.28
N GLU A 885 -51.78 3.69 5.38
CA GLU A 885 -52.63 2.54 5.65
C GLU A 885 -53.21 2.55 7.08
N LEU A 886 -52.41 2.90 8.09
CA LEU A 886 -52.90 3.00 9.47
C LEU A 886 -53.87 4.19 9.67
N CYS A 887 -53.68 5.27 8.91
CA CYS A 887 -54.63 6.38 8.89
C CYS A 887 -55.99 5.93 8.34
N LYS A 888 -56.00 5.20 7.22
CA LYS A 888 -57.22 4.66 6.60
C LYS A 888 -57.97 3.71 7.55
N THR A 889 -57.25 2.86 8.29
CA THR A 889 -57.86 1.93 9.25
C THR A 889 -58.17 2.58 10.60
N ARG A 890 -57.84 3.85 10.81
CA ARG A 890 -58.00 4.56 12.10
C ARG A 890 -57.36 3.81 13.26
N ASN A 891 -56.21 3.17 13.03
CA ASN A 891 -55.59 2.32 14.04
C ASN A 891 -55.26 3.14 15.32
N PRO A 892 -55.51 2.60 16.53
CA PRO A 892 -55.33 3.33 17.79
C PRO A 892 -53.92 3.87 18.01
N LEU A 893 -52.87 3.11 17.63
CA LEU A 893 -51.47 3.56 17.77
C LEU A 893 -51.16 4.74 16.86
N TYR A 894 -51.73 4.78 15.65
CA TYR A 894 -51.59 5.90 14.73
C TYR A 894 -52.24 7.16 15.31
N ILE A 895 -53.50 7.08 15.76
CA ILE A 895 -54.23 8.21 16.35
C ILE A 895 -53.45 8.76 17.56
N LYS A 896 -52.98 7.88 18.45
CA LYS A 896 -52.20 8.25 19.64
C LYS A 896 -50.89 8.97 19.28
N SER A 897 -50.25 8.59 18.18
CA SER A 897 -48.92 9.11 17.80
C SER A 897 -48.99 10.33 16.88
N PHE A 898 -49.96 10.40 15.95
CA PHE A 898 -50.03 11.41 14.90
C PHE A 898 -51.10 12.48 15.10
N GLU A 899 -52.24 12.14 15.72
CA GLU A 899 -53.39 13.04 15.92
C GLU A 899 -53.44 13.63 17.34
N ASN A 900 -52.67 13.11 18.28
CA ASN A 900 -52.58 13.65 19.63
C ASN A 900 -51.87 15.02 19.63
N ALA A 901 -52.66 16.10 19.69
CA ALA A 901 -52.16 17.48 19.70
C ALA A 901 -51.21 17.82 20.88
N LYS A 902 -51.20 17.01 21.96
CA LYS A 902 -50.31 17.22 23.11
C LYS A 902 -48.91 16.61 22.92
N TYR A 903 -48.70 15.77 21.89
CA TYR A 903 -47.43 15.13 21.64
C TYR A 903 -46.54 16.00 20.72
N SER A 904 -45.45 16.52 21.27
CA SER A 904 -44.47 17.36 20.56
C SER A 904 -43.21 16.61 20.10
N GLY A 905 -43.11 15.31 20.38
CA GLY A 905 -41.97 14.46 20.05
C GLY A 905 -41.96 13.99 18.59
N ASP A 906 -41.01 13.11 18.25
CA ASP A 906 -40.99 12.47 16.92
C ASP A 906 -42.13 11.45 16.80
N LYS A 907 -43.03 11.66 15.83
CA LYS A 907 -44.24 10.86 15.60
C LYS A 907 -43.94 9.43 15.17
N ARG A 908 -42.96 9.22 14.28
CA ARG A 908 -42.53 7.88 13.84
C ARG A 908 -41.91 7.10 14.97
N MET A 909 -41.11 7.77 15.79
CA MET A 909 -40.51 7.17 16.98
C MET A 909 -41.57 6.66 17.96
N ALA A 910 -42.61 7.46 18.21
CA ALA A 910 -43.73 7.02 19.05
C ALA A 910 -44.49 5.83 18.46
N LEU A 911 -44.78 5.86 17.16
CA LEU A 911 -45.47 4.76 16.47
C LEU A 911 -44.65 3.45 16.55
N VAL A 912 -43.36 3.51 16.25
CA VAL A 912 -42.46 2.34 16.26
C VAL A 912 -42.30 1.81 17.68
N LEU A 913 -42.07 2.66 18.68
CA LEU A 913 -41.98 2.23 20.08
C LEU A 913 -43.29 1.61 20.57
N GLY A 914 -44.43 2.17 20.16
CA GLY A 914 -45.75 1.61 20.41
C GLY A 914 -45.88 0.21 19.80
N ALA A 915 -45.55 0.04 18.53
CA ALA A 915 -45.59 -1.26 17.86
C ALA A 915 -44.65 -2.29 18.52
N LEU A 916 -43.43 -1.89 18.91
CA LEU A 916 -42.46 -2.78 19.57
C LEU A 916 -42.86 -3.17 21.00
N LYS A 917 -43.65 -2.34 21.71
CA LYS A 917 -44.00 -2.53 23.13
C LYS A 917 -45.41 -3.05 23.36
N GLU A 918 -46.39 -2.48 22.67
CA GLU A 918 -47.82 -2.74 22.88
C GLU A 918 -48.32 -3.97 22.10
N ASP A 919 -47.51 -4.47 21.15
CA ASP A 919 -47.78 -5.68 20.35
C ASP A 919 -49.16 -5.68 19.66
N ASP A 920 -49.60 -4.49 19.20
CA ASP A 920 -50.86 -4.31 18.47
C ASP A 920 -50.85 -5.14 17.17
N GLU A 921 -51.57 -6.25 17.21
CA GLU A 921 -51.57 -7.24 16.14
C GLU A 921 -52.08 -6.67 14.80
N GLU A 922 -53.03 -5.74 14.80
CA GLU A 922 -53.52 -5.10 13.57
C GLU A 922 -52.43 -4.22 12.96
N CYS A 923 -51.77 -3.41 13.79
CA CYS A 923 -50.66 -2.57 13.39
C CYS A 923 -49.49 -3.40 12.83
N LEU A 924 -49.12 -4.49 13.51
CA LEU A 924 -48.05 -5.38 13.07
C LEU A 924 -48.38 -6.10 11.75
N ARG A 925 -49.63 -6.52 11.55
CA ARG A 925 -50.10 -7.09 10.27
C ARG A 925 -50.07 -6.06 9.13
N VAL A 926 -50.39 -4.79 9.39
CA VAL A 926 -50.23 -3.71 8.39
C VAL A 926 -48.76 -3.55 8.03
N MET A 927 -47.88 -3.40 9.03
CA MET A 927 -46.43 -3.23 8.80
C MET A 927 -45.82 -4.42 8.06
N ALA A 928 -46.17 -5.65 8.42
CA ALA A 928 -45.73 -6.87 7.73
C ALA A 928 -46.18 -6.90 6.26
N ARG A 929 -47.44 -6.52 5.97
CA ARG A 929 -47.93 -6.40 4.58
C ARG A 929 -47.15 -5.37 3.78
N VAL A 930 -46.79 -4.24 4.39
CA VAL A 930 -45.99 -3.20 3.69
C VAL A 930 -44.57 -3.71 3.44
N PHE A 931 -43.95 -4.43 4.37
CA PHE A 931 -42.67 -5.10 4.14
C PHE A 931 -42.73 -6.10 2.97
N ASP A 932 -43.80 -6.89 2.87
CA ASP A 932 -43.99 -7.81 1.74
C ASP A 932 -44.23 -7.05 0.41
N LYS A 933 -44.94 -5.93 0.44
CA LYS A 933 -45.16 -5.08 -0.74
C LYS A 933 -43.88 -4.41 -1.25
N LEU A 934 -43.01 -3.99 -0.35
CA LEU A 934 -41.73 -3.34 -0.64
C LEU A 934 -40.55 -4.31 -0.55
N ARG A 935 -40.80 -5.61 -0.71
CA ARG A 935 -39.79 -6.65 -0.61
C ARG A 935 -38.69 -6.41 -1.64
N ALA A 936 -37.45 -6.35 -1.17
CA ALA A 936 -36.28 -6.17 -2.00
C ALA A 936 -35.12 -7.08 -1.57
N GLY A 937 -34.27 -7.44 -2.53
CA GLY A 937 -33.04 -8.19 -2.29
C GLY A 937 -31.88 -7.26 -1.94
N PHE A 938 -30.83 -7.82 -1.34
CA PHE A 938 -29.60 -7.05 -1.11
C PHE A 938 -28.89 -6.72 -2.42
N VAL A 939 -28.72 -7.71 -3.30
CA VAL A 939 -28.03 -7.60 -4.59
C VAL A 939 -28.72 -6.61 -5.54
N SER A 940 -30.04 -6.42 -5.44
CA SER A 940 -30.76 -5.43 -6.28
C SER A 940 -30.39 -3.97 -5.99
N HIS A 941 -29.64 -3.72 -4.92
CA HIS A 941 -29.17 -2.39 -4.53
C HIS A 941 -27.65 -2.25 -4.61
N MET A 942 -26.98 -3.20 -5.25
CA MET A 942 -25.55 -3.13 -5.55
C MET A 942 -25.33 -2.37 -6.87
N TYR A 943 -24.23 -1.63 -6.97
CA TYR A 943 -23.84 -0.98 -8.23
C TYR A 943 -23.50 -2.00 -9.32
N TRP A 944 -22.97 -3.16 -8.92
CA TRP A 944 -22.65 -4.29 -9.80
C TRP A 944 -23.63 -5.43 -9.54
N LYS A 945 -24.08 -6.10 -10.60
CA LYS A 945 -25.07 -7.18 -10.51
C LYS A 945 -24.46 -8.52 -10.12
N ASP A 946 -23.18 -8.70 -10.43
CA ASP A 946 -22.43 -9.92 -10.15
C ASP A 946 -21.59 -9.70 -8.89
N VAL A 947 -22.04 -10.28 -7.79
CA VAL A 947 -21.29 -10.40 -6.55
C VAL A 947 -20.68 -11.78 -6.53
N GLU A 948 -19.36 -11.87 -6.42
CA GLU A 948 -18.61 -13.12 -6.52
C GLU A 948 -17.74 -13.33 -5.26
N THR A 949 -17.63 -14.57 -4.80
CA THR A 949 -16.68 -14.92 -3.73
C THR A 949 -15.24 -14.96 -4.26
N VAL A 950 -14.25 -14.90 -3.37
CA VAL A 950 -12.84 -15.04 -3.78
C VAL A 950 -12.62 -16.42 -4.41
N GLU A 951 -13.22 -17.45 -3.82
CA GLU A 951 -13.12 -18.83 -4.25
C GLU A 951 -13.73 -19.04 -5.65
N GLU A 952 -14.94 -18.53 -5.91
CA GLU A 952 -15.57 -18.60 -7.22
C GLU A 952 -14.73 -17.92 -8.30
N ARG A 953 -14.10 -16.79 -7.96
CA ARG A 953 -13.24 -16.06 -8.90
C ARG A 953 -11.99 -16.84 -9.23
N LEU A 954 -11.31 -17.39 -8.23
CA LEU A 954 -10.13 -18.23 -8.41
C LEU A 954 -10.44 -19.46 -9.26
N GLU A 955 -11.57 -20.14 -9.00
CA GLU A 955 -12.01 -21.26 -9.83
C GLU A 955 -12.26 -20.86 -11.29
N ARG A 956 -12.82 -19.67 -11.54
CA ARG A 956 -13.09 -19.17 -12.88
C ARG A 956 -11.81 -18.89 -13.65
N ILE A 957 -10.83 -18.27 -12.99
CA ILE A 957 -9.50 -18.01 -13.56
C ILE A 957 -8.83 -19.34 -13.91
N GLN A 958 -8.83 -20.31 -12.98
CA GLN A 958 -8.21 -21.61 -13.20
C GLN A 958 -8.85 -22.40 -14.35
N LYS A 959 -10.20 -22.44 -14.42
CA LYS A 959 -10.93 -23.11 -15.52
C LYS A 959 -10.67 -22.47 -16.89
N ARG A 960 -10.36 -21.17 -16.93
CA ARG A 960 -10.04 -20.45 -18.16
C ARG A 960 -8.65 -20.85 -18.67
N ASP A 961 -7.66 -20.87 -17.80
CA ASP A 961 -6.29 -21.28 -18.11
C ASP A 961 -6.22 -22.73 -18.64
N ASP A 962 -7.12 -23.61 -18.17
CA ASP A 962 -7.24 -24.99 -18.69
C ASP A 962 -7.93 -25.08 -20.07
N SER A 963 -8.65 -24.03 -20.50
CA SER A 963 -9.52 -24.03 -21.70
C SER A 963 -8.98 -23.20 -22.87
N GLU A 964 -8.15 -22.19 -22.60
CA GLU A 964 -7.38 -21.48 -23.61
C GLU A 964 -6.07 -22.25 -23.83
N VAL A 965 -5.72 -22.55 -25.09
CA VAL A 965 -4.38 -23.07 -25.44
C VAL A 965 -3.36 -22.16 -24.76
N PRO A 966 -2.33 -22.70 -24.09
CA PRO A 966 -1.67 -21.96 -23.05
C PRO A 966 -1.09 -20.66 -23.56
N ASP A 967 -1.41 -19.57 -22.88
CA ASP A 967 -0.58 -18.37 -22.92
C ASP A 967 0.72 -18.73 -22.18
N CYS A 968 1.60 -19.46 -22.87
CA CYS A 968 2.87 -20.03 -22.39
C CYS A 968 2.81 -20.84 -21.08
N THR A 969 2.16 -22.01 -21.07
CA THR A 969 2.67 -23.13 -20.24
C THR A 969 3.71 -23.90 -21.04
N ILE A 970 4.88 -24.06 -20.42
CA ILE A 970 5.86 -25.06 -20.81
C ILE A 970 5.63 -26.22 -19.86
N MET A 971 5.38 -27.41 -20.41
CA MET A 971 5.61 -28.67 -19.71
C MET A 971 7.08 -28.81 -19.38
#